data_AF-A0A545SCR3-F1
#
_entry.id   AF-A0A545SCR3-F1
#
_cell.length_a   1.000
_cell.length_b   1.000
_cell.length_c   1.000
_cell.angle_alpha   90.00
_cell.angle_beta   90.00
_cell.angle_gamma   90.00
#
_symmetry.space_group_name_H-M   'P 1'
#
loop_
_entity.id
_entity.type
_entity.pdbx_description
1 polymer ?
#
loop_
_entity_poly.entity_id
_entity_poly.type
_entity_poly.pdbx_seq_one_letter_code
_entity_poly.pdbx_strand_id
1 'polypeptide(L)'
;MASNYEAICQKNRESYGTKGAQKSGKLAAGLYDDRTHFIFELLQNAEDALGRRGEWNGSRKVAFTLNPERLTLSHFGKPFDEADVRSVCDIAESTKNESSIGRFGLGFKSVYTVTDLPEIHSGDEDFAIENYVFPKRLARSARAADETQIVLPLKPEDASAALDITTGFRHLGPGALLFLRHIDEINWSVEGGASGFYLRNTPESLGSNVHCITVIGKEDDLPEVDQNWLVFHRDVLSTEGHKVGRVEIAFSLIAAKDAPDRWTVQALAKSPLVVFFPTVVESHLGFLVQGPYRTTPSRDNIPPGDPWNQHLVKETSSLLVEAMRWMRDNAMLDVAALRCLPLDREKFPKDSRFAPMFDAVRQAFQDEELLPTFQGGYVTAQQAKLARTQELRELFSPEQVAALFGSEVAAWLSGDITQDKAPEIRQYLMRELDIDEITPTKLVPSLTKAFLEAQSDAWVLRLYEFLSGQEKALRRHLDIVPLIRLDDGTHVVARENGKAKAFLPSAIATSFPTMRRAVCATPEVCLFLISLGITEPDPVDDVIWNLLPKYQQQEVDVGDDAYAADIERIRAAFNTDSTAQKEKLRSALRDTTFVMVVDTGDGKGYVAKPGEIYIATDRLQQLFAGVPDILIVDNEYDCLRGEDIRDLLVSCGASRYLIPQATSSGLGHSEKAQIRREAGLERASWESPPEDFTLRGLKQLLEFLPTLKPEDAAERVKVLWEALADLEARGTAAFYGSYKWGYSHETKTARFDAAFVRTLNQVSWVPNADGELVPPGLVVFDTLSWKPNPFLLTKIIFKPPIIDQLAKEAGIDPAALDLLRKLGITNVADLTSRLGITNPPPEAEPSTAPEPEADEPSDDVYDNAKDLYGDDMPDIPPGTPDPDGGDGVGTGAGGGGQGRTGTGTSRGGGQGNGGARGGSGDGANGAGKGGGTSGGGHGKRTPGSAGGRPFISYVGTHPDDDGPDPDGLDQAERMQIEGSAIDLIVGLEPALCRTPEGNPGFDLFEADSGGKQIRWVEVKSMTGTLEDRPVGLSHTQFDYAREKSDAYWLYVVEYATDPAKARVLKIQNPAGLARTFTFDHGWSQIAVTDT
;
A
#
# COMPACT_ATOMS: atom_id res chain seq x y z
N MET A 1 26.40 54.77 64.61
CA MET A 1 27.73 55.42 64.56
C MET A 1 28.61 54.61 63.65
N ALA A 2 29.49 55.25 62.88
CA ALA A 2 30.41 54.57 61.99
C ALA A 2 31.43 53.68 62.73
N SER A 3 31.84 52.59 62.08
CA SER A 3 32.76 51.59 62.60
C SER A 3 34.18 52.13 62.84
N ASN A 4 34.91 51.46 63.74
CA ASN A 4 36.33 51.76 63.99
C ASN A 4 37.23 51.07 62.95
N TYR A 5 37.38 51.70 61.78
CA TYR A 5 38.21 51.19 60.68
C TYR A 5 39.69 51.00 61.06
N GLU A 6 40.23 51.78 62.00
CA GLU A 6 41.62 51.65 62.46
C GLU A 6 41.82 50.33 63.23
N ALA A 7 40.89 49.97 64.11
CA ALA A 7 40.89 48.70 64.81
C ALA A 7 40.66 47.50 63.88
N ILE A 8 39.86 47.65 62.82
CA ILE A 8 39.72 46.64 61.76
C ILE A 8 41.05 46.49 60.99
N CYS A 9 41.67 47.61 60.60
CA CYS A 9 42.97 47.61 59.93
C CYS A 9 44.08 46.99 60.78
N GLN A 10 44.13 47.25 62.09
CA GLN A 10 45.09 46.62 62.98
C GLN A 10 44.89 45.10 63.01
N LYS A 11 43.66 44.62 63.28
CA LYS A 11 43.36 43.17 63.30
C LYS A 11 43.73 42.50 61.97
N ASN A 12 43.41 43.12 60.84
CA ASN A 12 43.70 42.55 59.52
C ASN A 12 45.21 42.53 59.20
N ARG A 13 46.00 43.47 59.75
CA ARG A 13 47.48 43.41 59.69
C ARG A 13 48.04 42.29 60.56
N GLU A 14 47.45 42.04 61.73
CA GLU A 14 47.83 40.96 62.64
C GLU A 14 47.47 39.57 62.07
N SER A 15 46.30 39.42 61.43
CA SER A 15 45.86 38.15 60.82
C SER A 15 46.59 37.79 59.52
N TYR A 16 46.83 38.77 58.63
CA TYR A 16 47.26 38.48 57.26
C TYR A 16 48.58 39.15 56.85
N GLY A 17 48.93 40.28 57.46
CA GLY A 17 50.00 41.16 57.00
C GLY A 17 49.73 41.74 55.60
N THR A 18 50.36 42.87 55.25
CA THR A 18 50.07 43.59 54.00
C THR A 18 50.33 42.73 52.75
N LYS A 19 51.44 41.99 52.71
CA LYS A 19 51.79 41.12 51.57
C LYS A 19 50.95 39.84 51.49
N GLY A 20 50.52 39.30 52.64
CA GLY A 20 49.63 38.13 52.67
C GLY A 20 48.24 38.51 52.17
N ALA A 21 47.69 39.62 52.66
CA ALA A 21 46.43 40.18 52.18
C ALA A 21 46.44 40.46 50.67
N GLN A 22 47.49 41.11 50.15
CA GLN A 22 47.63 41.34 48.70
C GLN A 22 47.70 40.04 47.88
N LYS A 23 48.45 39.02 48.34
CA LYS A 23 48.58 37.74 47.62
C LYS A 23 47.26 36.97 47.62
N SER A 24 46.63 36.80 48.78
CA SER A 24 45.39 36.05 48.91
C SER A 24 44.19 36.79 48.31
N GLY A 25 44.16 38.12 48.42
CA GLY A 25 43.15 38.97 47.77
C GLY A 25 43.24 38.94 46.24
N LYS A 26 44.45 38.97 45.67
CA LYS A 26 44.62 38.79 44.21
C LYS A 26 44.22 37.38 43.75
N LEU A 27 44.48 36.35 44.56
CA LEU A 27 43.99 35.00 44.27
C LEU A 27 42.45 34.96 44.32
N ALA A 28 41.83 35.59 45.32
CA ALA A 28 40.38 35.68 45.48
C ALA A 28 39.67 36.39 44.32
N ALA A 29 40.25 37.47 43.82
CA ALA A 29 39.69 38.24 42.71
C ALA A 29 39.73 37.49 41.36
N GLY A 30 40.62 36.51 41.22
CA GLY A 30 40.78 35.67 40.03
C GLY A 30 40.21 34.26 40.17
N LEU A 31 39.14 34.06 40.97
CA LEU A 31 38.48 32.76 41.15
C LEU A 31 37.35 32.48 40.13
N TYR A 32 36.96 33.47 39.34
CA TYR A 32 35.91 33.35 38.33
C TYR A 32 36.54 33.59 36.96
N ASP A 33 36.25 32.71 35.99
CA ASP A 33 36.77 32.83 34.62
C ASP A 33 36.14 34.03 33.88
N ASP A 34 34.90 34.39 34.24
CA ASP A 34 34.25 35.62 33.78
C ASP A 34 34.56 36.80 34.72
N ARG A 35 35.23 37.82 34.17
CA ARG A 35 35.57 39.07 34.86
C ARG A 35 34.34 39.89 35.32
N THR A 36 33.15 39.63 34.79
CA THR A 36 31.89 40.33 35.08
C THR A 36 31.01 39.63 36.13
N HIS A 37 31.37 38.42 36.55
CA HIS A 37 30.63 37.60 37.52
C HIS A 37 30.31 38.36 38.85
N PHE A 38 31.10 39.39 39.18
CA PHE A 38 30.84 40.26 40.33
C PHE A 38 29.45 40.92 40.32
N ILE A 39 28.80 41.08 39.15
CA ILE A 39 27.43 41.61 39.03
C ILE A 39 26.44 40.71 39.78
N PHE A 40 26.53 39.39 39.61
CA PHE A 40 25.70 38.41 40.31
C PHE A 40 26.00 38.36 41.81
N GLU A 41 27.28 38.44 42.20
CA GLU A 41 27.67 38.48 43.61
C GLU A 41 27.19 39.78 44.29
N LEU A 42 27.21 40.94 43.62
CA LEU A 42 26.62 42.18 44.14
C LEU A 42 25.09 42.09 44.27
N LEU A 43 24.40 41.48 43.31
CA LEU A 43 22.96 41.21 43.42
C LEU A 43 22.65 40.26 44.57
N GLN A 44 23.45 39.21 44.80
CA GLN A 44 23.28 38.30 45.93
C GLN A 44 23.48 39.02 47.28
N ASN A 45 24.49 39.91 47.38
CA ASN A 45 24.68 40.75 48.56
C ASN A 45 23.50 41.72 48.79
N ALA A 46 22.87 42.23 47.72
CA ALA A 46 21.69 43.08 47.82
C ALA A 46 20.43 42.32 48.26
N GLU A 47 20.19 41.12 47.71
CA GLU A 47 19.14 40.17 48.11
C GLU A 47 19.28 39.79 49.60
N ASP A 48 20.47 39.37 50.03
CA ASP A 48 20.78 39.06 51.44
C ASP A 48 20.54 40.27 52.35
N ALA A 49 20.97 41.47 51.93
CA ALA A 49 20.77 42.69 52.71
C ALA A 49 19.28 43.08 52.81
N LEU A 50 18.48 42.89 51.76
CA LEU A 50 17.04 43.11 51.77
C LEU A 50 16.32 42.07 52.65
N GLY A 51 16.72 40.79 52.59
CA GLY A 51 16.22 39.73 53.47
C GLY A 51 16.49 40.01 54.95
N ARG A 52 17.67 40.57 55.28
CA ARG A 52 18.02 41.01 56.65
C ARG A 52 17.21 42.20 57.18
N ARG A 53 16.32 42.84 56.40
CA ARG A 53 15.41 43.88 56.92
C ARG A 53 14.13 43.32 57.57
N GLY A 54 13.73 42.09 57.29
CA GLY A 54 12.47 41.53 57.79
C GLY A 54 11.23 42.23 57.23
N GLU A 55 10.26 42.58 58.08
CA GLU A 55 9.04 43.31 57.70
C GLU A 55 9.35 44.78 57.38
N TRP A 56 9.78 45.06 56.14
CA TRP A 56 10.12 46.40 55.67
C TRP A 56 9.52 46.70 54.30
N ASN A 57 8.68 47.74 54.25
CA ASN A 57 7.85 48.10 53.10
C ASN A 57 8.46 49.22 52.25
N GLY A 58 9.79 49.23 52.08
CA GLY A 58 10.49 50.19 51.23
C GLY A 58 10.78 49.64 49.82
N SER A 59 11.61 50.36 49.05
CA SER A 59 11.93 49.98 47.67
C SER A 59 12.75 48.69 47.61
N ARG A 60 12.27 47.71 46.85
CA ARG A 60 12.91 46.39 46.65
C ARG A 60 13.68 46.34 45.32
N LYS A 61 14.25 47.49 44.97
CA LYS A 61 14.96 47.77 43.73
C LYS A 61 16.47 47.64 43.91
N VAL A 62 17.13 47.13 42.87
CA VAL A 62 18.56 47.34 42.63
C VAL A 62 18.74 48.15 41.36
N ALA A 63 19.67 49.11 41.37
CA ALA A 63 19.99 49.93 40.21
C ALA A 63 21.51 49.94 39.95
N PHE A 64 21.91 49.69 38.71
CA PHE A 64 23.26 49.88 38.22
C PHE A 64 23.34 51.12 37.32
N THR A 65 24.37 51.94 37.50
CA THR A 65 24.68 53.08 36.63
C THR A 65 26.17 53.06 36.30
N LEU A 66 26.48 52.80 35.03
CA LEU A 66 27.84 52.71 34.49
C LEU A 66 28.20 53.96 33.70
N ASN A 67 29.40 54.48 33.90
CA ASN A 67 30.01 55.44 33.00
C ASN A 67 31.51 55.13 32.78
N PRO A 68 32.24 55.87 31.92
CA PRO A 68 33.64 55.58 31.62
C PRO A 68 34.61 55.62 32.81
N GLU A 69 34.23 56.24 33.93
CA GLU A 69 35.08 56.39 35.13
C GLU A 69 34.74 55.39 36.24
N ARG A 70 33.47 54.98 36.36
CA ARG A 70 32.98 54.17 37.48
C ARG A 70 31.71 53.40 37.16
N LEU A 71 31.53 52.27 37.84
CA LEU A 71 30.23 51.64 38.04
C LEU A 71 29.68 52.01 39.42
N THR A 72 28.38 52.32 39.51
CA THR A 72 27.66 52.49 40.78
C THR A 72 26.54 51.45 40.87
N LEU A 73 26.46 50.73 41.98
CA LEU A 73 25.31 49.93 42.41
C LEU A 73 24.58 50.69 43.52
N SER A 74 23.25 50.80 43.44
CA SER A 74 22.38 51.28 44.51
C SER A 74 21.34 50.21 44.88
N HIS A 75 21.13 50.00 46.17
CA HIS A 75 20.06 49.16 46.71
C HIS A 75 19.64 49.63 48.11
N PHE A 76 18.44 49.25 48.55
CA PHE A 76 17.89 49.66 49.85
C PHE A 76 17.87 48.53 50.88
N GLY A 77 18.86 47.63 50.83
CA GLY A 77 19.05 46.58 51.84
C GLY A 77 19.34 47.14 53.23
N LYS A 78 19.36 46.28 54.26
CA LYS A 78 19.73 46.67 55.63
C LYS A 78 21.08 47.43 55.59
N PRO A 79 21.20 48.61 56.21
CA PRO A 79 22.44 49.37 56.18
C PRO A 79 23.58 48.60 56.86
N PHE A 80 24.81 48.82 56.38
CA PHE A 80 26.01 48.18 56.92
C PHE A 80 26.18 48.47 58.41
N ASP A 81 26.61 47.44 59.14
CA ASP A 81 27.14 47.56 60.51
C ASP A 81 28.60 47.05 60.57
N GLU A 82 29.23 47.10 61.75
CA GLU A 82 30.62 46.69 61.91
C GLU A 82 30.88 45.22 61.53
N ALA A 83 29.88 44.33 61.64
CA ALA A 83 30.03 42.94 61.20
C ALA A 83 30.05 42.84 59.68
N ASP A 84 29.24 43.65 58.97
CA ASP A 84 29.27 43.75 57.52
C ASP A 84 30.58 44.39 57.02
N VAL A 85 31.04 45.49 57.64
CA VAL A 85 32.34 46.13 57.34
C VAL A 85 33.50 45.14 57.56
N ARG A 86 33.46 44.35 58.63
CA ARG A 86 34.46 43.29 58.86
C ARG A 86 34.36 42.18 57.82
N SER A 87 33.15 41.71 57.50
CA SER A 87 32.93 40.63 56.52
C SER A 87 33.39 41.00 55.11
N VAL A 88 33.18 42.23 54.66
CA VAL A 88 33.61 42.68 53.33
C VAL A 88 35.13 42.92 53.26
N CYS A 89 35.76 43.22 54.40
CA CYS A 89 37.21 43.39 54.55
C CYS A 89 37.97 42.10 54.93
N ASP A 90 37.33 40.93 55.05
CA ASP A 90 38.01 39.67 55.40
C ASP A 90 38.56 38.91 54.18
N ILE A 91 39.33 37.84 54.39
CA ILE A 91 39.88 36.92 53.35
C ILE A 91 39.68 35.44 53.71
N ALA A 92 39.48 35.09 54.98
CA ALA A 92 39.30 33.71 55.42
C ALA A 92 37.90 33.16 55.09
N GLU A 93 37.71 31.83 55.21
CA GLU A 93 36.37 31.25 55.25
C GLU A 93 35.55 31.92 56.35
N SER A 94 34.45 32.58 55.97
CA SER A 94 33.58 33.23 56.94
C SER A 94 32.78 32.17 57.70
N THR A 95 32.77 32.25 59.03
CA THR A 95 31.99 31.35 59.90
C THR A 95 30.50 31.73 59.90
N LYS A 96 29.93 31.94 58.71
CA LYS A 96 28.47 32.08 58.51
C LYS A 96 27.82 30.70 58.60
N ASN A 97 26.53 30.67 58.95
CA ASN A 97 25.80 29.43 59.22
C ASN A 97 25.82 28.46 58.01
N GLU A 98 25.62 27.18 58.26
CA GLU A 98 25.64 26.12 57.21
C GLU A 98 24.61 26.33 56.09
N SER A 99 23.60 27.18 56.31
CA SER A 99 22.57 27.58 55.35
C SER A 99 22.95 28.78 54.46
N SER A 100 24.04 29.50 54.76
CA SER A 100 24.45 30.71 54.04
C SER A 100 25.37 30.39 52.86
N ILE A 101 24.80 30.39 51.65
CA ILE A 101 25.59 30.35 50.42
C ILE A 101 26.37 31.67 50.30
N GLY A 102 27.64 31.60 49.88
CA GLY A 102 28.61 32.70 50.08
C GLY A 102 29.55 32.49 51.29
N ARG A 103 29.79 31.23 51.67
CA ARG A 103 30.71 30.74 52.74
C ARG A 103 32.03 31.51 52.87
N PHE A 104 32.58 32.04 51.77
CA PHE A 104 33.97 32.45 51.72
C PHE A 104 34.26 33.96 51.84
N GLY A 105 33.28 34.86 51.66
CA GLY A 105 33.55 36.31 51.50
C GLY A 105 34.35 36.70 50.23
N LEU A 106 34.90 35.73 49.51
CA LEU A 106 35.61 35.87 48.23
C LEU A 106 34.70 36.46 47.13
N GLY A 107 33.39 36.26 47.22
CA GLY A 107 32.40 36.77 46.27
C GLY A 107 32.52 38.28 46.01
N PHE A 108 32.60 39.11 47.06
CA PHE A 108 32.83 40.55 46.90
C PHE A 108 34.22 40.87 46.32
N LYS A 109 35.24 40.01 46.53
CA LYS A 109 36.59 40.26 46.00
C LYS A 109 36.64 40.19 44.47
N SER A 110 35.64 39.61 43.81
CA SER A 110 35.50 39.64 42.36
C SER A 110 35.40 41.07 41.79
N VAL A 111 34.94 42.08 42.56
CA VAL A 111 34.95 43.48 42.08
C VAL A 111 36.37 43.99 41.78
N TYR A 112 37.41 43.38 42.37
CA TYR A 112 38.80 43.74 42.09
C TYR A 112 39.30 43.28 40.71
N THR A 113 38.46 42.64 39.88
CA THR A 113 38.72 42.54 38.43
C THR A 113 38.69 43.93 37.79
N VAL A 114 37.66 44.75 38.09
CA VAL A 114 37.39 46.04 37.43
C VAL A 114 37.85 47.28 38.23
N THR A 115 38.04 47.18 39.55
CA THR A 115 38.52 48.30 40.40
C THR A 115 39.72 47.89 41.26
N ASP A 116 40.46 48.85 41.81
CA ASP A 116 41.45 48.65 42.89
C ASP A 116 41.03 49.29 44.22
N LEU A 117 39.93 50.06 44.22
CA LEU A 117 39.48 50.86 45.37
C LEU A 117 37.94 50.92 45.42
N PRO A 118 37.25 49.80 45.74
CA PRO A 118 35.80 49.81 45.92
C PRO A 118 35.41 50.67 47.13
N GLU A 119 34.38 51.48 46.96
CA GLU A 119 33.83 52.42 47.94
C GLU A 119 32.42 52.00 48.36
N ILE A 120 32.11 52.10 49.65
CA ILE A 120 30.83 51.69 50.25
C ILE A 120 30.27 52.83 51.09
N HIS A 121 29.03 53.21 50.78
CA HIS A 121 28.30 54.32 51.37
C HIS A 121 26.92 53.85 51.84
N SER A 122 26.78 53.54 53.13
CA SER A 122 25.61 52.84 53.67
C SER A 122 25.32 53.28 55.10
N GLY A 123 24.15 53.88 55.36
CA GLY A 123 23.79 54.35 56.71
C GLY A 123 24.80 55.36 57.27
N ASP A 124 25.50 54.99 58.34
CA ASP A 124 26.61 55.75 58.96
C ASP A 124 28.00 55.40 58.41
N GLU A 125 28.12 54.36 57.58
CA GLU A 125 29.39 53.91 57.01
C GLU A 125 29.70 54.61 55.68
N ASP A 126 30.92 55.12 55.56
CA ASP A 126 31.45 55.80 54.36
C ASP A 126 32.95 55.47 54.27
N PHE A 127 33.32 54.46 53.46
CA PHE A 127 34.70 53.95 53.40
C PHE A 127 35.08 53.31 52.06
N ALA A 128 36.37 53.38 51.72
CA ALA A 128 36.98 52.60 50.65
C ALA A 128 37.76 51.41 51.22
N ILE A 129 37.97 50.35 50.43
CA ILE A 129 38.76 49.17 50.86
C ILE A 129 40.08 49.11 50.09
N GLU A 130 41.16 49.59 50.71
CA GLU A 130 42.50 49.51 50.15
C GLU A 130 43.09 48.09 50.28
N ASN A 131 43.80 47.64 49.24
CA ASN A 131 44.55 46.37 49.23
C ASN A 131 43.71 45.17 49.74
N TYR A 132 42.49 45.01 49.24
CA TYR A 132 41.54 43.92 49.53
C TYR A 132 40.95 43.87 50.96
N VAL A 133 41.59 44.46 51.98
CA VAL A 133 41.22 44.22 53.40
C VAL A 133 41.31 45.42 54.35
N PHE A 134 41.76 46.60 53.91
CA PHE A 134 41.98 47.75 54.81
C PHE A 134 40.92 48.85 54.58
N PRO A 135 39.87 48.93 55.42
CA PRO A 135 38.87 49.98 55.31
C PRO A 135 39.46 51.35 55.68
N LYS A 136 39.16 52.36 54.87
CA LYS A 136 39.66 53.73 54.97
C LYS A 136 38.49 54.71 54.86
N ARG A 137 38.35 55.59 55.85
CA ARG A 137 37.24 56.56 55.91
C ARG A 137 37.24 57.50 54.69
N LEU A 138 36.07 57.66 54.08
CA LEU A 138 35.78 58.63 53.04
C LEU A 138 34.99 59.83 53.60
N ALA A 139 34.77 60.83 52.75
CA ALA A 139 33.74 61.84 52.98
C ALA A 139 32.35 61.23 52.74
N ARG A 140 31.31 61.80 53.37
CA ARG A 140 29.93 61.29 53.26
C ARG A 140 29.37 61.55 51.86
N SER A 141 29.03 60.48 51.13
CA SER A 141 28.36 60.59 49.82
C SER A 141 26.91 61.08 49.96
N ALA A 142 26.41 61.76 48.93
CA ALA A 142 25.01 62.16 48.81
C ALA A 142 24.14 60.98 48.34
N ARG A 143 23.30 60.48 49.25
CA ARG A 143 22.43 59.31 49.07
C ARG A 143 21.07 59.54 49.74
N ALA A 144 20.05 58.81 49.29
CA ALA A 144 18.73 58.81 49.91
C ALA A 144 18.76 58.16 51.32
N ALA A 145 17.68 58.32 52.07
CA ALA A 145 17.50 57.58 53.32
C ALA A 145 17.45 56.07 53.04
N ASP A 146 18.04 55.27 53.93
CA ASP A 146 18.12 53.80 53.83
C ASP A 146 18.85 53.23 52.59
N GLU A 147 19.37 54.08 51.70
CA GLU A 147 20.15 53.68 50.52
C GLU A 147 21.55 53.19 50.90
N THR A 148 21.98 52.13 50.23
CA THR A 148 23.37 51.66 50.17
C THR A 148 23.88 51.82 48.74
N GLN A 149 24.92 52.63 48.59
CA GLN A 149 25.65 52.78 47.32
C GLN A 149 26.99 52.05 47.43
N ILE A 150 27.31 51.24 46.42
CA ILE A 150 28.63 50.64 46.22
C ILE A 150 29.18 51.23 44.92
N VAL A 151 30.30 51.95 45.01
CA VAL A 151 30.94 52.62 43.87
C VAL A 151 32.24 51.89 43.55
N LEU A 152 32.43 51.56 42.29
CA LEU A 152 33.60 50.87 41.76
C LEU A 152 34.28 51.78 40.72
N PRO A 153 35.26 52.62 41.12
CA PRO A 153 36.08 53.38 40.17
C PRO A 153 36.81 52.41 39.24
N LEU A 154 36.61 52.53 37.93
CA LEU A 154 37.23 51.65 36.94
C LEU A 154 38.73 51.92 36.84
N LYS A 155 39.51 50.88 36.57
CA LYS A 155 40.95 50.99 36.33
C LYS A 155 41.22 51.81 35.05
N PRO A 156 41.93 52.95 35.12
CA PRO A 156 42.17 53.80 33.95
C PRO A 156 42.92 53.12 32.79
N GLU A 157 43.66 52.05 33.05
CA GLU A 157 44.34 51.21 32.06
C GLU A 157 43.43 50.17 31.38
N ASP A 158 42.22 49.92 31.88
CA ASP A 158 41.36 48.80 31.50
C ASP A 158 40.20 49.27 30.60
N ALA A 159 40.54 49.66 29.37
CA ALA A 159 39.61 50.27 28.42
C ALA A 159 38.45 49.35 27.95
N SER A 160 38.51 48.03 28.21
CA SER A 160 37.39 47.12 27.89
C SER A 160 36.38 47.01 29.03
N ALA A 161 36.74 47.35 30.27
CA ALA A 161 35.90 47.12 31.46
C ALA A 161 34.45 47.61 31.30
N ALA A 162 34.23 48.79 30.72
CA ALA A 162 32.88 49.32 30.50
C ALA A 162 32.07 48.51 29.45
N LEU A 163 32.72 48.02 28.39
CA LEU A 163 32.08 47.16 27.37
C LEU A 163 31.77 45.78 27.95
N ASP A 164 32.71 45.22 28.72
CA ASP A 164 32.57 43.93 29.39
C ASP A 164 31.39 43.97 30.37
N ILE A 165 31.33 44.99 31.25
CA ILE A 165 30.21 45.21 32.19
C ILE A 165 28.87 45.40 31.45
N THR A 166 28.85 46.17 30.36
CA THR A 166 27.63 46.36 29.53
C THR A 166 27.13 45.03 28.95
N THR A 167 28.06 44.16 28.55
CA THR A 167 27.75 42.81 28.08
C THR A 167 27.21 41.93 29.21
N GLY A 168 27.79 42.03 30.41
CA GLY A 168 27.31 41.35 31.62
C GLY A 168 25.90 41.77 32.03
N PHE A 169 25.53 43.04 31.86
CA PHE A 169 24.15 43.50 32.10
C PHE A 169 23.14 42.90 31.11
N ARG A 170 23.45 42.89 29.81
CA ARG A 170 22.61 42.22 28.79
C ARG A 170 22.57 40.69 28.96
N HIS A 171 23.58 40.10 29.59
CA HIS A 171 23.58 38.67 29.94
C HIS A 171 22.71 38.33 31.17
N LEU A 172 22.36 39.32 32.01
CA LEU A 172 21.57 39.13 33.21
C LEU A 172 20.12 38.69 32.89
N GLY A 173 19.43 39.48 32.05
CA GLY A 173 18.06 39.22 31.60
C GLY A 173 16.99 39.21 32.70
N PRO A 174 15.70 39.13 32.34
CA PRO A 174 14.60 39.07 33.31
C PRO A 174 14.58 37.76 34.13
N GLY A 175 15.13 36.67 33.58
CA GLY A 175 15.23 35.37 34.26
C GLY A 175 16.05 35.41 35.56
N ALA A 176 16.97 36.37 35.71
CA ALA A 176 17.75 36.53 36.94
C ALA A 176 16.91 36.86 38.18
N LEU A 177 15.70 37.42 38.01
CA LEU A 177 14.78 37.69 39.11
C LEU A 177 13.99 36.46 39.58
N LEU A 178 13.80 35.44 38.73
CA LEU A 178 12.78 34.39 38.90
C LEU A 178 12.75 33.78 40.31
N PHE A 179 13.92 33.36 40.80
CA PHE A 179 14.12 32.69 42.09
C PHE A 179 14.51 33.63 43.24
N LEU A 180 14.66 34.93 42.99
CA LEU A 180 14.87 35.94 44.03
C LEU A 180 13.56 36.18 44.80
N ARG A 181 13.70 36.64 46.04
CA ARG A 181 12.60 36.78 47.00
C ARG A 181 12.56 38.16 47.64
N HIS A 182 13.63 38.95 47.52
CA HIS A 182 13.81 40.22 48.21
C HIS A 182 14.12 41.39 47.28
N ILE A 183 14.66 41.13 46.09
CA ILE A 183 14.68 42.02 44.94
C ILE A 183 13.46 41.73 44.05
N ASP A 184 12.67 42.77 43.77
CA ASP A 184 11.52 42.70 42.85
C ASP A 184 11.80 43.44 41.52
N GLU A 185 12.75 44.39 41.51
CA GLU A 185 13.08 45.25 40.36
C GLU A 185 14.61 45.37 40.19
N ILE A 186 15.12 45.18 38.97
CA ILE A 186 16.52 45.45 38.60
C ILE A 186 16.55 46.42 37.42
N ASN A 187 17.26 47.54 37.57
CA ASN A 187 17.57 48.46 36.48
C ASN A 187 19.06 48.50 36.23
N TRP A 188 19.46 48.69 34.98
CA TRP A 188 20.82 49.03 34.60
C TRP A 188 20.83 50.12 33.53
N SER A 189 21.85 50.97 33.54
CA SER A 189 22.00 52.07 32.57
C SER A 189 23.47 52.40 32.31
N VAL A 190 23.80 52.71 31.06
CA VAL A 190 25.13 53.14 30.62
C VAL A 190 25.07 54.59 30.15
N GLU A 191 25.96 55.45 30.62
CA GLU A 191 25.98 56.88 30.26
C GLU A 191 26.19 57.07 28.74
N GLY A 192 25.14 57.53 28.04
CA GLY A 192 25.14 57.67 26.58
C GLY A 192 25.01 56.36 25.79
N GLY A 193 24.70 55.25 26.46
CA GLY A 193 24.53 53.93 25.87
C GLY A 193 23.17 53.31 26.22
N ALA A 194 23.09 51.97 26.16
CA ALA A 194 21.88 51.22 26.44
C ALA A 194 21.49 51.21 27.93
N SER A 195 20.22 50.94 28.20
CA SER A 195 19.65 50.66 29.51
C SER A 195 18.75 49.42 29.47
N GLY A 196 18.41 48.91 30.66
CA GLY A 196 17.51 47.78 30.83
C GLY A 196 16.75 47.82 32.16
N PHE A 197 15.59 47.17 32.13
CA PHE A 197 14.61 47.10 33.21
C PHE A 197 14.06 45.68 33.28
N TYR A 198 14.19 45.06 34.44
CA TYR A 198 13.63 43.76 34.76
C TYR A 198 12.73 43.89 35.99
N LEU A 199 11.51 43.35 35.90
CA LEU A 199 10.50 43.39 36.95
C LEU A 199 9.96 41.99 37.22
N ARG A 200 9.76 41.66 38.49
CA ARG A 200 9.12 40.42 38.94
C ARG A 200 7.75 40.74 39.52
N ASN A 201 6.71 40.20 38.91
CA ASN A 201 5.36 40.33 39.45
C ASN A 201 5.23 39.54 40.76
N THR A 202 4.28 39.93 41.61
CA THR A 202 3.95 39.18 42.83
C THR A 202 3.50 37.77 42.44
N PRO A 203 4.12 36.70 42.98
CA PRO A 203 3.74 35.32 42.64
C PRO A 203 2.26 35.03 42.92
N GLU A 204 1.56 34.49 41.91
CA GLU A 204 0.19 34.00 42.06
C GLU A 204 0.24 32.59 42.64
N SER A 205 -0.53 32.32 43.70
CA SER A 205 -0.57 30.98 44.33
C SER A 205 -1.64 30.12 43.67
N LEU A 206 -1.21 29.00 43.08
CA LEU A 206 -2.07 27.98 42.47
C LEU A 206 -2.26 26.76 43.40
N GLY A 207 -1.67 26.79 44.60
CA GLY A 207 -1.68 25.71 45.58
C GLY A 207 -0.67 25.92 46.70
N SER A 208 -0.59 24.96 47.63
CA SER A 208 0.26 25.03 48.83
C SER A 208 1.77 25.01 48.57
N ASN A 209 2.19 24.59 47.37
CA ASN A 209 3.58 24.41 47.00
C ASN A 209 3.86 24.78 45.52
N VAL A 210 2.98 25.56 44.89
CA VAL A 210 3.02 25.90 43.46
C VAL A 210 2.55 27.33 43.19
N HIS A 211 3.31 28.05 42.37
CA HIS A 211 3.03 29.43 41.97
C HIS A 211 3.10 29.61 40.45
N CYS A 212 2.37 30.60 39.92
CA CYS A 212 2.73 31.25 38.67
C CYS A 212 3.60 32.48 38.98
N ILE A 213 4.70 32.66 38.25
CA ILE A 213 5.57 33.84 38.35
C ILE A 213 5.80 34.42 36.96
N THR A 214 5.40 35.68 36.77
CA THR A 214 5.79 36.47 35.58
C THR A 214 7.03 37.29 35.90
N VAL A 215 8.05 37.20 35.04
CA VAL A 215 9.15 38.17 34.99
C VAL A 215 9.11 38.90 33.65
N ILE A 216 9.14 40.23 33.71
CA ILE A 216 9.03 41.14 32.57
C ILE A 216 10.41 41.73 32.31
N GLY A 217 10.86 41.72 31.06
CA GLY A 217 12.13 42.32 30.64
C GLY A 217 11.96 43.33 29.52
N LYS A 218 12.61 44.48 29.66
CA LYS A 218 12.66 45.54 28.66
C LYS A 218 14.09 46.08 28.58
N GLU A 219 14.67 46.10 27.39
CA GLU A 219 16.01 46.64 27.14
C GLU A 219 15.97 47.56 25.93
N ASP A 220 16.85 48.57 25.90
CA ASP A 220 16.98 49.41 24.71
C ASP A 220 17.43 48.56 23.49
N ASP A 221 16.86 48.91 22.34
CA ASP A 221 16.94 48.20 21.05
C ASP A 221 16.26 46.82 20.99
N LEU A 222 15.59 46.35 22.06
CA LEU A 222 14.89 45.06 22.10
C LEU A 222 13.38 45.21 22.38
N PRO A 223 12.54 44.26 21.94
CA PRO A 223 11.13 44.21 22.34
C PRO A 223 10.99 43.89 23.83
N GLU A 224 9.84 44.28 24.40
CA GLU A 224 9.45 43.87 25.76
C GLU A 224 9.07 42.38 25.77
N VAL A 225 9.53 41.64 26.79
CA VAL A 225 9.39 40.18 26.89
C VAL A 225 8.81 39.80 28.25
N ASP A 226 7.60 39.25 28.23
CA ASP A 226 6.97 38.59 29.38
C ASP A 226 7.32 37.11 29.40
N GLN A 227 7.95 36.64 30.49
CA GLN A 227 8.20 35.21 30.72
C GLN A 227 7.34 34.72 31.88
N ASN A 228 6.50 33.72 31.63
CA ASN A 228 5.62 33.13 32.64
C ASN A 228 6.14 31.76 33.05
N TRP A 229 6.14 31.47 34.35
CA TRP A 229 6.79 30.30 34.91
C TRP A 229 5.87 29.59 35.92
N LEU A 230 5.69 28.28 35.75
CA LEU A 230 5.04 27.42 36.74
C LEU A 230 6.11 26.89 37.70
N VAL A 231 6.12 27.42 38.93
CA VAL A 231 7.18 27.19 39.92
C VAL A 231 6.66 26.35 41.09
N PHE A 232 7.12 25.10 41.17
CA PHE A 232 6.91 24.22 42.31
C PHE A 232 8.03 24.41 43.34
N HIS A 233 7.73 24.31 44.64
CA HIS A 233 8.75 24.43 45.69
C HIS A 233 8.58 23.44 46.84
N ARG A 234 9.70 23.10 47.50
CA ARG A 234 9.72 22.30 48.74
C ARG A 234 10.75 22.85 49.71
N ASP A 235 10.31 23.22 50.91
CA ASP A 235 11.23 23.58 52.00
C ASP A 235 12.10 22.37 52.42
N VAL A 236 13.40 22.58 52.55
CA VAL A 236 14.37 21.53 52.92
C VAL A 236 14.89 21.78 54.34
N LEU A 237 14.89 20.71 55.14
CA LEU A 237 15.32 20.71 56.54
C LEU A 237 16.73 20.12 56.69
N SER A 238 17.44 20.51 57.75
CA SER A 238 18.70 19.87 58.15
C SER A 238 18.44 18.54 58.84
N THR A 239 19.51 17.80 59.11
CA THR A 239 19.51 16.61 59.98
C THR A 239 19.00 16.88 61.41
N GLU A 240 18.92 18.15 61.83
CA GLU A 240 18.37 18.59 63.11
C GLU A 240 16.90 19.07 63.01
N GLY A 241 16.29 19.05 61.83
CA GLY A 241 14.94 19.54 61.57
C GLY A 241 14.83 21.06 61.35
N HIS A 242 15.93 21.80 61.38
CA HIS A 242 15.96 23.24 61.10
C HIS A 242 15.80 23.51 59.60
N LYS A 243 14.95 24.48 59.20
CA LYS A 243 14.80 24.87 57.79
C LYS A 243 16.09 25.52 57.26
N VAL A 244 16.73 24.88 56.29
CA VAL A 244 17.98 25.36 55.64
C VAL A 244 17.68 26.20 54.41
N GLY A 245 16.61 25.86 53.69
CA GLY A 245 16.20 26.54 52.46
C GLY A 245 14.99 25.89 51.83
N ARG A 246 14.98 25.84 50.50
CA ARG A 246 14.00 25.12 49.68
C ARG A 246 14.63 24.74 48.33
N VAL A 247 14.17 23.64 47.73
CA VAL A 247 14.37 23.36 46.30
C VAL A 247 13.17 23.88 45.51
N GLU A 248 13.40 24.40 44.31
CA GLU A 248 12.37 24.98 43.46
C GLU A 248 12.55 24.46 42.01
N ILE A 249 11.46 24.12 41.33
CA ILE A 249 11.42 23.62 39.95
C ILE A 249 10.56 24.59 39.13
N ALA A 250 11.11 25.19 38.09
CA ALA A 250 10.41 26.17 37.24
C ALA A 250 10.29 25.70 35.79
N PHE A 251 9.05 25.41 35.37
CA PHE A 251 8.69 25.12 33.99
C PHE A 251 8.31 26.42 33.27
N SER A 252 8.79 26.62 32.04
CA SER A 252 8.37 27.75 31.19
C SER A 252 6.94 27.55 30.72
N LEU A 253 6.13 28.60 30.74
CA LEU A 253 4.74 28.60 30.25
C LEU A 253 4.61 29.48 29.00
N ILE A 254 3.92 28.94 27.99
CA ILE A 254 3.48 29.68 26.81
C ILE A 254 1.97 29.55 26.63
N ALA A 255 1.33 30.57 26.06
CA ALA A 255 -0.08 30.51 25.71
C ALA A 255 -0.31 29.43 24.63
N ALA A 256 -1.35 28.61 24.79
CA ALA A 256 -1.68 27.56 23.83
C ALA A 256 -2.20 28.19 22.52
N LYS A 257 -1.69 27.71 21.38
CA LYS A 257 -1.95 28.31 20.06
C LYS A 257 -3.44 28.41 19.71
N ASP A 258 -4.22 27.45 20.16
CA ASP A 258 -5.65 27.32 19.86
C ASP A 258 -6.55 27.88 20.97
N ALA A 259 -5.98 28.32 22.10
CA ALA A 259 -6.68 28.86 23.26
C ALA A 259 -5.74 29.75 24.09
N PRO A 260 -5.65 31.07 23.83
CA PRO A 260 -4.66 31.94 24.48
C PRO A 260 -4.84 32.06 25.99
N ASP A 261 -6.04 31.84 26.51
CA ASP A 261 -6.36 31.82 27.95
C ASP A 261 -5.87 30.53 28.68
N ARG A 262 -5.27 29.57 27.96
CA ARG A 262 -4.73 28.32 28.50
C ARG A 262 -3.21 28.27 28.35
N TRP A 263 -2.52 27.96 29.43
CA TRP A 263 -1.07 27.71 29.42
C TRP A 263 -0.74 26.26 29.02
N THR A 264 0.33 26.08 28.25
CA THR A 264 1.04 24.81 28.04
C THR A 264 2.52 24.99 28.41
N VAL A 265 3.18 23.89 28.75
CA VAL A 265 4.56 23.88 29.24
C VAL A 265 5.54 23.78 28.07
N GLN A 266 6.58 24.62 28.09
CA GLN A 266 7.64 24.63 27.08
C GLN A 266 8.96 24.10 27.62
N ALA A 267 9.54 23.12 26.93
CA ALA A 267 10.87 22.61 27.23
C ALA A 267 11.96 23.65 26.87
N LEU A 268 12.85 23.92 27.83
CA LEU A 268 14.02 24.78 27.64
C LEU A 268 15.10 24.09 26.81
N ALA A 269 15.78 24.87 25.95
CA ALA A 269 16.93 24.40 25.16
C ALA A 269 18.25 24.33 25.96
N LYS A 270 18.30 24.99 27.12
CA LYS A 270 19.38 24.92 28.13
C LYS A 270 18.77 25.06 29.52
N SER A 271 19.30 24.34 30.49
CA SER A 271 18.83 24.33 31.88
C SER A 271 20.02 24.34 32.85
N PRO A 272 20.71 25.48 33.01
CA PRO A 272 21.71 25.63 34.05
C PRO A 272 21.08 25.43 35.43
N LEU A 273 21.78 24.70 36.31
CA LEU A 273 21.45 24.59 37.72
C LEU A 273 21.52 25.98 38.36
N VAL A 274 20.46 26.40 39.05
CA VAL A 274 20.37 27.71 39.68
C VAL A 274 20.70 27.64 41.17
N VAL A 275 21.63 28.49 41.60
CA VAL A 275 21.99 28.67 43.01
C VAL A 275 21.87 30.16 43.33
N PHE A 276 20.61 30.59 43.52
CA PHE A 276 20.10 31.97 43.34
C PHE A 276 20.20 32.46 41.90
N PHE A 277 21.40 32.43 41.32
CA PHE A 277 21.68 32.74 39.91
C PHE A 277 22.12 31.48 39.14
N PRO A 278 22.01 31.45 37.80
CA PRO A 278 22.52 30.36 36.98
C PRO A 278 23.98 30.02 37.28
N THR A 279 24.34 28.74 37.19
CA THR A 279 25.72 28.25 37.26
C THR A 279 26.13 27.66 35.92
N VAL A 280 27.43 27.35 35.75
CA VAL A 280 27.95 26.68 34.55
C VAL A 280 27.50 25.20 34.47
N VAL A 281 26.91 24.67 35.54
CA VAL A 281 26.43 23.28 35.60
C VAL A 281 25.12 23.13 34.85
N GLU A 282 25.19 22.71 33.59
CA GLU A 282 24.03 22.27 32.82
C GLU A 282 23.37 21.05 33.51
N SER A 283 22.04 21.07 33.65
CA SER A 283 21.26 19.97 34.24
C SER A 283 20.64 19.02 33.20
N HIS A 284 20.60 19.43 31.93
CA HIS A 284 20.02 18.69 30.80
C HIS A 284 18.51 18.39 30.89
N LEU A 285 17.80 19.07 31.80
CA LEU A 285 16.35 19.03 31.97
C LEU A 285 15.69 20.04 31.00
N GLY A 286 14.39 19.91 30.73
CA GLY A 286 13.65 20.95 29.99
C GLY A 286 13.06 22.06 30.89
N PHE A 287 13.48 22.14 32.14
CA PHE A 287 13.02 23.09 33.16
C PHE A 287 14.20 23.51 34.05
N LEU A 288 14.06 24.62 34.78
CA LEU A 288 15.11 25.08 35.70
C LEU A 288 14.96 24.39 37.06
N VAL A 289 16.08 23.93 37.62
CA VAL A 289 16.19 23.47 39.01
C VAL A 289 16.93 24.53 39.82
N GLN A 290 16.37 24.90 40.96
CA GLN A 290 16.99 25.74 41.97
C GLN A 290 17.09 24.98 43.29
N GLY A 291 18.13 25.27 44.08
CA GLY A 291 18.22 24.84 45.47
C GLY A 291 19.44 25.39 46.20
N PRO A 292 19.56 25.14 47.52
CA PRO A 292 20.71 25.56 48.33
C PRO A 292 21.93 24.63 48.11
N TYR A 293 22.29 24.40 46.85
CA TYR A 293 23.40 23.51 46.47
C TYR A 293 24.75 24.11 46.85
N ARG A 294 25.67 23.23 47.26
CA ARG A 294 27.07 23.57 47.57
C ARG A 294 27.90 23.49 46.28
N THR A 295 28.39 24.63 45.83
CA THR A 295 29.26 24.74 44.64
C THR A 295 30.75 24.67 45.01
N THR A 296 31.59 24.56 43.99
CA THR A 296 32.99 25.02 44.03
C THR A 296 33.09 26.53 44.28
N PRO A 297 34.26 27.06 44.71
CA PRO A 297 34.45 28.50 44.92
C PRO A 297 34.24 29.34 43.65
N SER A 298 34.62 28.77 42.50
CA SER A 298 34.44 29.30 41.14
C SER A 298 33.01 29.21 40.61
N ARG A 299 32.10 28.50 41.30
CA ARG A 299 30.72 28.21 40.88
C ARG A 299 30.59 27.42 39.56
N ASP A 300 31.70 26.83 39.08
CA ASP A 300 31.77 25.99 37.88
C ASP A 300 31.09 24.61 38.03
N ASN A 301 30.93 24.12 39.26
CA ASN A 301 30.58 22.74 39.55
C ASN A 301 29.91 22.58 40.92
N ILE A 302 29.08 21.53 41.07
CA ILE A 302 28.61 21.04 42.36
C ILE A 302 29.28 19.68 42.65
N PRO A 303 30.00 19.50 43.78
CA PRO A 303 30.69 18.24 44.07
C PRO A 303 29.70 17.07 44.15
N PRO A 304 29.89 16.00 43.33
CA PRO A 304 28.94 14.89 43.24
C PRO A 304 28.94 13.99 44.49
N GLY A 305 30.02 14.02 45.26
CA GLY A 305 30.18 13.26 46.51
C GLY A 305 29.74 14.02 47.78
N ASP A 306 29.23 15.25 47.68
CA ASP A 306 28.71 15.97 48.85
C ASP A 306 27.31 15.42 49.24
N PRO A 307 27.11 14.92 50.48
CA PRO A 307 25.83 14.31 50.88
C PRO A 307 24.64 15.26 50.91
N TRP A 308 24.87 16.57 51.05
CA TRP A 308 23.82 17.58 51.04
C TRP A 308 23.32 17.82 49.62
N ASN A 309 24.23 17.94 48.64
CA ASN A 309 23.87 17.98 47.22
C ASN A 309 23.09 16.73 46.78
N GLN A 310 23.48 15.54 47.25
CA GLN A 310 22.76 14.29 46.99
C GLN A 310 21.36 14.27 47.62
N HIS A 311 21.21 14.77 48.85
CA HIS A 311 19.89 14.94 49.48
C HIS A 311 19.01 15.92 48.69
N LEU A 312 19.54 17.07 48.25
CA LEU A 312 18.80 18.04 47.47
C LEU A 312 18.33 17.47 46.12
N VAL A 313 19.17 16.72 45.39
CA VAL A 313 18.72 16.03 44.16
C VAL A 313 17.56 15.08 44.48
N LYS A 314 17.60 14.34 45.59
CA LYS A 314 16.49 13.44 45.98
C LYS A 314 15.19 14.20 46.30
N GLU A 315 15.27 15.35 46.96
CA GLU A 315 14.09 16.20 47.19
C GLU A 315 13.55 16.78 45.88
N THR A 316 14.42 17.24 44.98
CA THR A 316 14.04 17.70 43.63
C THR A 316 13.42 16.56 42.80
N SER A 317 13.96 15.34 42.83
CA SER A 317 13.34 14.15 42.20
C SER A 317 11.93 13.89 42.73
N SER A 318 11.72 14.05 44.04
CA SER A 318 10.42 13.83 44.68
C SER A 318 9.41 14.93 44.32
N LEU A 319 9.87 16.18 44.30
CA LEU A 319 9.10 17.35 43.89
C LEU A 319 8.72 17.30 42.41
N LEU A 320 9.56 16.71 41.55
CA LEU A 320 9.26 16.50 40.13
C LEU A 320 8.07 15.55 39.92
N VAL A 321 8.00 14.46 40.68
CA VAL A 321 6.84 13.54 40.61
C VAL A 321 5.56 14.21 41.13
N GLU A 322 5.66 15.04 42.18
CA GLU A 322 4.53 15.86 42.63
C GLU A 322 4.10 16.92 41.59
N ALA A 323 5.05 17.53 40.88
CA ALA A 323 4.77 18.43 39.77
C ALA A 323 4.06 17.70 38.61
N MET A 324 4.49 16.48 38.27
CA MET A 324 3.82 15.65 37.25
C MET A 324 2.38 15.32 37.65
N ARG A 325 2.14 14.91 38.91
CA ARG A 325 0.78 14.68 39.45
C ARG A 325 -0.08 15.94 39.37
N TRP A 326 0.44 17.09 39.81
CA TRP A 326 -0.30 18.36 39.76
C TRP A 326 -0.60 18.77 38.32
N MET A 327 0.36 18.64 37.39
CA MET A 327 0.14 18.92 35.97
C MET A 327 -0.87 17.96 35.34
N ARG A 328 -0.91 16.68 35.75
CA ARG A 328 -1.97 15.74 35.34
C ARG A 328 -3.33 16.23 35.79
N ASP A 329 -3.47 16.51 37.08
CA ASP A 329 -4.74 16.86 37.73
C ASP A 329 -5.30 18.22 37.24
N ASN A 330 -4.45 19.10 36.71
CA ASN A 330 -4.82 20.37 36.08
C ASN A 330 -4.80 20.33 34.53
N ALA A 331 -4.71 19.14 33.92
CA ALA A 331 -4.69 18.94 32.46
C ALA A 331 -3.59 19.74 31.70
N MET A 332 -2.42 19.88 32.33
CA MET A 332 -1.19 20.46 31.78
C MET A 332 -0.10 19.42 31.46
N LEU A 333 -0.24 18.16 31.88
CA LEU A 333 0.70 17.08 31.54
C LEU A 333 0.47 16.55 30.11
N ASP A 334 0.74 17.40 29.13
CA ASP A 334 0.68 17.06 27.71
C ASP A 334 2.04 16.56 27.17
N VAL A 335 2.12 16.32 25.85
CA VAL A 335 3.36 15.84 25.20
C VAL A 335 4.47 16.90 25.21
N ALA A 336 4.17 18.20 25.35
CA ALA A 336 5.18 19.24 25.55
C ALA A 336 5.72 19.25 26.99
N ALA A 337 4.85 19.05 28.00
CA ALA A 337 5.27 18.81 29.38
C ALA A 337 6.13 17.54 29.52
N LEU A 338 5.79 16.45 28.82
CA LEU A 338 6.62 15.24 28.79
C LEU A 338 8.03 15.48 28.25
N ARG A 339 8.20 16.32 27.21
CA ARG A 339 9.53 16.68 26.68
C ARG A 339 10.41 17.43 27.68
N CYS A 340 9.84 17.96 28.76
CA CYS A 340 10.61 18.66 29.78
C CYS A 340 11.32 17.70 30.75
N LEU A 341 10.92 16.43 30.78
CA LEU A 341 11.37 15.44 31.74
C LEU A 341 12.75 14.84 31.36
N PRO A 342 13.51 14.29 32.32
CA PRO A 342 14.72 13.51 32.06
C PRO A 342 14.39 12.19 31.36
N LEU A 343 14.23 12.23 30.04
CA LEU A 343 13.90 11.07 29.19
C LEU A 343 15.10 10.51 28.40
N ASP A 344 16.27 11.14 28.50
CA ASP A 344 17.47 10.77 27.74
C ASP A 344 18.50 10.05 28.61
N ARG A 345 18.62 8.73 28.45
CA ARG A 345 19.53 7.90 29.26
C ARG A 345 21.01 8.21 29.02
N GLU A 346 21.36 8.79 27.88
CA GLU A 346 22.75 9.18 27.56
C GLU A 346 23.13 10.48 28.27
N LYS A 347 22.17 11.38 28.51
CA LYS A 347 22.34 12.58 29.35
C LYS A 347 22.23 12.28 30.86
N PHE A 348 21.52 11.21 31.24
CA PHE A 348 21.34 10.77 32.63
C PHE A 348 21.86 9.32 32.88
N PRO A 349 23.16 9.05 32.67
CA PRO A 349 23.77 7.76 33.01
C PRO A 349 23.80 7.56 34.54
N LYS A 350 23.85 6.30 34.99
CA LYS A 350 23.58 5.90 36.39
C LYS A 350 24.41 6.62 37.46
N ASP A 351 25.65 6.96 37.15
CA ASP A 351 26.58 7.63 38.08
C ASP A 351 26.55 9.18 37.94
N SER A 352 25.63 9.73 37.13
CA SER A 352 25.48 11.19 36.97
C SER A 352 24.71 11.82 38.12
N ARG A 353 25.00 13.11 38.38
CA ARG A 353 24.42 13.89 39.49
C ARG A 353 22.88 13.87 39.52
N PHE A 354 22.23 13.83 38.35
CA PHE A 354 20.78 13.90 38.20
C PHE A 354 20.12 12.57 37.79
N ALA A 355 20.87 11.45 37.76
CA ALA A 355 20.31 10.11 37.54
C ALA A 355 19.10 9.78 38.43
N PRO A 356 19.03 10.20 39.72
CA PRO A 356 17.85 9.96 40.55
C PRO A 356 16.57 10.65 40.05
N MET A 357 16.66 11.68 39.19
CA MET A 357 15.49 12.33 38.60
C MET A 357 14.96 11.51 37.42
N PHE A 358 15.85 10.97 36.58
CA PHE A 358 15.49 10.02 35.51
C PHE A 358 14.80 8.78 36.09
N ASP A 359 15.43 8.14 37.08
CA ASP A 359 14.91 6.87 37.61
C ASP A 359 13.62 7.08 38.44
N ALA A 360 13.43 8.26 39.07
CA ALA A 360 12.18 8.62 39.72
C ALA A 360 11.03 8.83 38.71
N VAL A 361 11.28 9.52 37.60
CA VAL A 361 10.29 9.68 36.51
C VAL A 361 9.93 8.34 35.89
N ARG A 362 10.93 7.48 35.66
CA ARG A 362 10.73 6.12 35.13
C ARG A 362 9.88 5.26 36.06
N GLN A 363 10.11 5.35 37.37
CA GLN A 363 9.30 4.64 38.37
C GLN A 363 7.87 5.21 38.42
N ALA A 364 7.71 6.53 38.39
CA ALA A 364 6.39 7.18 38.41
C ALA A 364 5.51 6.75 37.21
N PHE A 365 6.06 6.60 36.01
CA PHE A 365 5.32 6.07 34.87
C PHE A 365 4.93 4.59 35.01
N GLN A 366 5.63 3.80 35.83
CA GLN A 366 5.28 2.40 36.10
C GLN A 366 4.19 2.26 37.16
N ASP A 367 4.23 3.12 38.18
CA ASP A 367 3.37 3.04 39.37
C ASP A 367 2.10 3.91 39.28
N GLU A 368 2.07 4.94 38.43
CA GLU A 368 0.98 5.92 38.37
C GLU A 368 0.47 6.20 36.95
N GLU A 369 -0.81 6.59 36.87
CA GLU A 369 -1.45 7.06 35.66
C GLU A 369 -0.90 8.45 35.29
N LEU A 370 0.17 8.48 34.49
CA LEU A 370 0.91 9.70 34.10
C LEU A 370 1.24 9.77 32.60
N LEU A 371 0.91 8.74 31.81
CA LEU A 371 1.09 8.76 30.34
C LEU A 371 -0.23 9.17 29.66
N PRO A 372 -0.28 10.28 28.89
CA PRO A 372 -1.51 10.80 28.29
C PRO A 372 -2.01 9.92 27.14
N THR A 373 -3.32 9.60 27.13
CA THR A 373 -3.94 8.74 26.11
C THR A 373 -4.41 9.51 24.87
N PHE A 374 -4.70 8.78 23.79
CA PHE A 374 -5.35 9.30 22.57
C PHE A 374 -6.80 9.74 22.78
N GLN A 375 -7.51 9.16 23.76
CA GLN A 375 -8.92 9.49 24.07
C GLN A 375 -9.06 10.50 25.22
N GLY A 376 -7.94 11.01 25.75
CA GLY A 376 -7.90 11.85 26.95
C GLY A 376 -7.73 11.03 28.24
N GLY A 377 -7.40 11.71 29.33
CA GLY A 377 -6.96 11.04 30.56
C GLY A 377 -5.57 10.40 30.43
N TYR A 378 -5.22 9.54 31.39
CA TYR A 378 -3.86 9.04 31.60
C TYR A 378 -3.86 7.55 31.97
N VAL A 379 -2.74 6.86 31.73
CA VAL A 379 -2.53 5.46 32.11
C VAL A 379 -1.11 5.20 32.63
N THR A 380 -0.91 4.05 33.28
CA THR A 380 0.42 3.52 33.63
C THR A 380 1.13 2.96 32.40
N ALA A 381 2.44 2.72 32.49
CA ALA A 381 3.24 2.06 31.45
C ALA A 381 2.73 0.65 31.10
N GLN A 382 2.21 -0.11 32.05
CA GLN A 382 1.72 -1.49 31.84
C GLN A 382 0.44 -1.52 30.99
N GLN A 383 -0.37 -0.47 31.11
CA GLN A 383 -1.61 -0.25 30.36
C GLN A 383 -1.38 0.53 29.05
N ALA A 384 -0.17 1.02 28.80
CA ALA A 384 0.14 1.81 27.62
C ALA A 384 0.45 0.95 26.39
N LYS A 385 -0.08 1.33 25.22
CA LYS A 385 0.39 0.85 23.91
C LYS A 385 0.56 2.02 22.94
N LEU A 386 1.59 1.95 22.10
CA LEU A 386 1.85 2.91 21.02
C LEU A 386 1.26 2.41 19.70
N ALA A 387 0.76 3.33 18.88
CA ALA A 387 0.25 3.04 17.53
C ALA A 387 0.70 4.14 16.57
N ARG A 388 1.21 3.76 15.38
CA ARG A 388 1.81 4.71 14.45
C ARG A 388 0.78 5.61 13.75
N THR A 389 -0.30 5.06 13.21
CA THR A 389 -1.32 5.84 12.48
C THR A 389 -2.52 6.18 13.36
N GLN A 390 -3.24 7.25 12.98
CA GLN A 390 -4.48 7.66 13.64
C GLN A 390 -5.61 6.67 13.39
N GLU A 391 -5.72 6.15 12.15
CA GLU A 391 -6.75 5.17 11.78
C GLU A 391 -6.73 3.94 12.70
N LEU A 392 -5.54 3.46 13.08
CA LEU A 392 -5.39 2.30 13.96
C LEU A 392 -5.94 2.56 15.38
N ARG A 393 -5.80 3.80 15.88
CA ARG A 393 -6.28 4.23 17.21
C ARG A 393 -7.80 4.50 17.23
N GLU A 394 -8.39 4.80 16.08
CA GLU A 394 -9.83 5.04 15.89
C GLU A 394 -10.60 3.77 15.48
N LEU A 395 -9.90 2.78 14.93
CA LEU A 395 -10.45 1.47 14.59
C LEU A 395 -10.52 0.56 15.82
N PHE A 396 -9.46 0.49 16.63
CA PHE A 396 -9.38 -0.41 17.79
C PHE A 396 -9.61 0.33 19.12
N SER A 397 -10.65 -0.04 19.85
CA SER A 397 -10.92 0.47 21.20
C SER A 397 -9.96 -0.13 22.25
N PRO A 398 -9.78 0.49 23.43
CA PRO A 398 -8.90 -0.05 24.48
C PRO A 398 -9.25 -1.48 24.91
N GLU A 399 -10.53 -1.84 24.91
CA GLU A 399 -11.03 -3.18 25.24
C GLU A 399 -10.67 -4.18 24.14
N GLN A 400 -10.72 -3.77 22.87
CA GLN A 400 -10.29 -4.60 21.73
C GLN A 400 -8.77 -4.82 21.74
N VAL A 401 -7.98 -3.80 22.09
CA VAL A 401 -6.51 -3.94 22.25
C VAL A 401 -6.18 -4.87 23.42
N ALA A 402 -6.85 -4.72 24.56
CA ALA A 402 -6.71 -5.61 25.70
C ALA A 402 -7.03 -7.07 25.32
N ALA A 403 -8.14 -7.31 24.62
CA ALA A 403 -8.55 -8.64 24.16
C ALA A 403 -7.60 -9.28 23.13
N LEU A 404 -6.87 -8.48 22.34
CA LEU A 404 -5.91 -8.97 21.34
C LEU A 404 -4.51 -9.23 21.91
N PHE A 405 -4.10 -8.50 22.95
CA PHE A 405 -2.73 -8.53 23.48
C PHE A 405 -2.61 -8.97 24.95
N GLY A 406 -3.71 -9.32 25.61
CA GLY A 406 -3.71 -10.05 26.89
C GLY A 406 -3.33 -9.23 28.12
N SER A 407 -3.43 -7.90 28.08
CA SER A 407 -3.22 -7.03 29.24
C SER A 407 -4.55 -6.64 29.90
N GLU A 408 -4.56 -6.45 31.23
CA GLU A 408 -5.69 -5.87 31.94
C GLU A 408 -5.77 -4.36 31.66
N VAL A 409 -6.55 -4.01 30.62
CA VAL A 409 -6.68 -2.67 30.01
C VAL A 409 -5.43 -2.24 29.23
N ALA A 410 -5.62 -1.88 27.96
CA ALA A 410 -4.56 -1.40 27.08
C ALA A 410 -5.03 -0.16 26.30
N ALA A 411 -4.65 1.03 26.74
CA ALA A 411 -5.00 2.30 26.10
C ALA A 411 -3.94 2.73 25.08
N TRP A 412 -4.41 3.32 23.97
CA TRP A 412 -3.53 4.01 23.04
C TRP A 412 -2.99 5.30 23.66
N LEU A 413 -1.66 5.48 23.67
CA LEU A 413 -1.05 6.76 24.02
C LEU A 413 -1.35 7.84 22.98
N SER A 414 -1.17 9.11 23.38
CA SER A 414 -1.44 10.30 22.56
C SER A 414 -0.88 10.19 21.14
N GLY A 415 -1.70 10.64 20.17
CA GLY A 415 -1.35 10.62 18.75
C GLY A 415 -0.24 11.58 18.32
N ASP A 416 0.29 12.37 19.27
CA ASP A 416 1.50 13.18 19.10
C ASP A 416 2.79 12.43 19.46
N ILE A 417 2.71 11.26 20.08
CA ILE A 417 3.87 10.41 20.40
C ILE A 417 4.17 9.49 19.21
N THR A 418 4.76 10.06 18.16
CA THR A 418 5.19 9.34 16.94
C THR A 418 6.67 9.58 16.64
N GLN A 419 7.24 8.76 15.75
CA GLN A 419 8.61 8.92 15.26
C GLN A 419 8.86 10.31 14.61
N ASP A 420 7.82 10.91 14.06
CA ASP A 420 7.89 12.13 13.26
C ASP A 420 7.58 13.39 14.09
N LYS A 421 6.96 13.23 15.27
CA LYS A 421 6.56 14.33 16.17
C LYS A 421 7.32 14.36 17.49
N ALA A 422 7.56 13.21 18.12
CA ALA A 422 8.21 13.10 19.42
C ALA A 422 9.06 11.80 19.52
N PRO A 423 10.07 11.63 18.63
CA PRO A 423 10.92 10.44 18.62
C PRO A 423 11.64 10.21 19.95
N GLU A 424 11.99 11.26 20.68
CA GLU A 424 12.63 11.22 22.00
C GLU A 424 11.73 10.54 23.05
N ILE A 425 10.45 10.93 23.14
CA ILE A 425 9.48 10.30 24.02
C ILE A 425 9.23 8.87 23.57
N ARG A 426 8.95 8.65 22.27
CA ARG A 426 8.71 7.30 21.72
C ARG A 426 9.87 6.34 22.03
N GLN A 427 11.11 6.78 21.86
CA GLN A 427 12.31 5.98 22.16
C GLN A 427 12.42 5.62 23.64
N TYR A 428 12.18 6.59 24.54
CA TYR A 428 12.18 6.34 25.98
C TYR A 428 11.11 5.31 26.38
N LEU A 429 9.86 5.50 25.96
CA LEU A 429 8.74 4.60 26.26
C LEU A 429 9.04 3.16 25.81
N MET A 430 9.60 2.98 24.60
CA MET A 430 9.92 1.66 24.06
C MET A 430 11.15 1.00 24.70
N ARG A 431 12.16 1.78 25.16
CA ARG A 431 13.44 1.22 25.67
C ARG A 431 13.51 1.11 27.20
N GLU A 432 12.89 2.03 27.93
CA GLU A 432 13.04 2.18 29.39
C GLU A 432 11.79 1.74 30.16
N LEU A 433 10.63 1.68 29.49
CA LEU A 433 9.35 1.22 30.04
C LEU A 433 8.77 -0.02 29.33
N ASP A 434 9.46 -0.56 28.31
CA ASP A 434 9.06 -1.75 27.53
C ASP A 434 7.66 -1.64 26.86
N ILE A 435 7.27 -0.41 26.49
CA ILE A 435 5.96 -0.14 25.88
C ILE A 435 5.98 -0.54 24.39
N ASP A 436 5.22 -1.59 24.05
CA ASP A 436 4.96 -2.01 22.68
C ASP A 436 4.46 -0.86 21.79
N GLU A 437 5.11 -0.67 20.65
CA GLU A 437 4.44 -0.18 19.45
C GLU A 437 3.74 -1.33 18.72
N ILE A 438 2.43 -1.20 18.56
CA ILE A 438 1.58 -2.11 17.81
C ILE A 438 1.52 -1.63 16.35
N THR A 439 2.20 -2.36 15.48
CA THR A 439 2.12 -2.16 14.03
C THR A 439 1.00 -3.02 13.43
N PRO A 440 0.47 -2.67 12.25
CA PRO A 440 -0.48 -3.53 11.52
C PRO A 440 0.08 -4.93 11.22
N THR A 441 1.41 -5.06 11.09
CA THR A 441 2.11 -6.36 10.97
C THR A 441 2.14 -7.18 12.25
N LYS A 442 2.11 -6.57 13.45
CA LYS A 442 1.90 -7.28 14.73
C LYS A 442 0.42 -7.63 14.92
N LEU A 443 -0.48 -6.73 14.52
CA LEU A 443 -1.90 -6.80 14.84
C LEU A 443 -2.72 -7.71 13.92
N VAL A 444 -2.50 -7.73 12.61
CA VAL A 444 -3.27 -8.63 11.72
C VAL A 444 -3.14 -10.10 12.13
N PRO A 445 -1.94 -10.64 12.49
CA PRO A 445 -1.80 -12.01 12.99
C PRO A 445 -2.52 -12.32 14.32
N SER A 446 -2.85 -11.33 15.16
CA SER A 446 -3.57 -11.56 16.42
C SER A 446 -5.11 -11.54 16.26
N LEU A 447 -5.63 -11.21 15.07
CA LEU A 447 -7.07 -11.23 14.77
C LEU A 447 -7.62 -12.67 14.72
N THR A 448 -7.90 -13.24 15.90
CA THR A 448 -8.47 -14.59 16.01
C THR A 448 -9.90 -14.66 15.45
N LYS A 449 -10.33 -15.87 15.04
CA LYS A 449 -11.70 -16.13 14.57
C LYS A 449 -12.75 -15.64 15.58
N ALA A 450 -12.60 -16.02 16.85
CA ALA A 450 -13.52 -15.64 17.92
C ALA A 450 -13.53 -14.12 18.20
N PHE A 451 -12.38 -13.44 18.09
CA PHE A 451 -12.34 -11.98 18.19
C PHE A 451 -13.15 -11.32 17.06
N LEU A 452 -12.95 -11.76 15.81
CA LEU A 452 -13.62 -11.19 14.63
C LEU A 452 -15.13 -11.45 14.63
N GLU A 453 -15.56 -12.65 14.99
CA GLU A 453 -16.98 -13.03 15.07
C GLU A 453 -17.76 -12.21 16.11
N ALA A 454 -17.09 -11.74 17.16
CA ALA A 454 -17.69 -10.86 18.17
C ALA A 454 -17.89 -9.40 17.72
N GLN A 455 -17.32 -8.97 16.59
CA GLN A 455 -17.40 -7.58 16.13
C GLN A 455 -18.68 -7.28 15.33
N SER A 456 -19.10 -6.02 15.30
CA SER A 456 -20.23 -5.57 14.49
C SER A 456 -19.86 -5.47 13.00
N ASP A 457 -20.86 -5.61 12.11
CA ASP A 457 -20.62 -5.52 10.65
C ASP A 457 -20.03 -4.17 10.23
N ALA A 458 -20.46 -3.07 10.87
CA ALA A 458 -19.89 -1.73 10.66
C ALA A 458 -18.43 -1.62 11.13
N TRP A 459 -18.00 -2.40 12.13
CA TRP A 459 -16.60 -2.46 12.54
C TRP A 459 -15.76 -3.27 11.54
N VAL A 460 -16.28 -4.41 11.08
CA VAL A 460 -15.60 -5.27 10.08
C VAL A 460 -15.44 -4.55 8.74
N LEU A 461 -16.42 -3.74 8.32
CA LEU A 461 -16.30 -2.88 7.13
C LEU A 461 -15.11 -1.91 7.27
N ARG A 462 -15.02 -1.16 8.38
CA ARG A 462 -13.88 -0.24 8.63
C ARG A 462 -12.53 -0.96 8.74
N LEU A 463 -12.51 -2.22 9.22
CA LEU A 463 -11.31 -3.04 9.18
C LEU A 463 -10.88 -3.36 7.74
N TYR A 464 -11.82 -3.72 6.85
CA TYR A 464 -11.49 -3.98 5.45
C TYR A 464 -11.02 -2.70 4.73
N GLU A 465 -11.64 -1.55 5.01
CA GLU A 465 -11.21 -0.24 4.50
C GLU A 465 -9.77 0.07 4.94
N PHE A 466 -9.45 -0.08 6.23
CA PHE A 466 -8.10 0.09 6.77
C PHE A 466 -7.07 -0.86 6.14
N LEU A 467 -7.42 -2.14 5.94
CA LEU A 467 -6.52 -3.14 5.34
C LEU A 467 -6.30 -2.92 3.83
N SER A 468 -7.26 -2.34 3.12
CA SER A 468 -7.14 -2.01 1.69
C SER A 468 -5.94 -1.10 1.40
N GLY A 469 -5.71 -0.10 2.25
CA GLY A 469 -4.56 0.82 2.14
C GLY A 469 -3.20 0.18 2.42
N GLN A 470 -3.17 -1.03 2.98
CA GLN A 470 -1.95 -1.69 3.47
C GLN A 470 -1.68 -3.09 2.90
N GLU A 471 -2.50 -3.56 1.95
CA GLU A 471 -2.47 -4.94 1.41
C GLU A 471 -1.06 -5.42 1.06
N LYS A 472 -0.27 -4.59 0.34
CA LYS A 472 1.09 -4.94 -0.11
C LYS A 472 2.07 -5.29 1.02
N ALA A 473 1.90 -4.71 2.20
CA ALA A 473 2.73 -4.99 3.37
C ALA A 473 2.21 -6.19 4.18
N LEU A 474 0.90 -6.44 4.14
CA LEU A 474 0.21 -7.40 5.02
C LEU A 474 -0.15 -8.72 4.33
N ARG A 475 -0.03 -8.81 3.00
CA ARG A 475 -0.52 -9.91 2.16
C ARG A 475 -0.31 -11.32 2.74
N ARG A 476 0.92 -11.64 3.16
CA ARG A 476 1.30 -12.95 3.71
C ARG A 476 0.52 -13.35 4.97
N HIS A 477 -0.05 -12.40 5.69
CA HIS A 477 -0.89 -12.63 6.86
C HIS A 477 -2.38 -12.67 6.48
N LEU A 478 -2.82 -11.85 5.50
CA LEU A 478 -4.20 -11.80 5.02
C LEU A 478 -4.67 -13.13 4.41
N ASP A 479 -3.77 -13.88 3.77
CA ASP A 479 -4.08 -15.22 3.23
C ASP A 479 -4.20 -16.32 4.33
N ILE A 480 -3.81 -16.04 5.58
CA ILE A 480 -3.77 -17.01 6.72
C ILE A 480 -4.81 -16.67 7.81
N VAL A 481 -5.09 -15.39 8.03
CA VAL A 481 -6.05 -14.92 9.04
C VAL A 481 -7.49 -15.21 8.56
N PRO A 482 -8.41 -15.64 9.45
CA PRO A 482 -9.82 -15.87 9.11
C PRO A 482 -10.60 -14.54 8.96
N LEU A 483 -10.14 -13.69 8.05
CA LEU A 483 -10.60 -12.31 7.91
C LEU A 483 -12.03 -12.19 7.36
N ILE A 484 -12.49 -13.19 6.62
CA ILE A 484 -13.65 -13.07 5.72
C ILE A 484 -14.95 -13.45 6.43
N ARG A 485 -15.89 -12.50 6.53
CA ARG A 485 -17.19 -12.70 7.19
C ARG A 485 -18.25 -13.24 6.23
N LEU A 486 -18.80 -14.39 6.56
CA LEU A 486 -19.91 -15.02 5.86
C LEU A 486 -21.26 -14.43 6.27
N ASP A 487 -22.29 -14.71 5.46
CA ASP A 487 -23.68 -14.34 5.71
C ASP A 487 -24.22 -14.86 7.04
N ASP A 488 -23.87 -16.09 7.45
CA ASP A 488 -24.16 -16.66 8.78
C ASP A 488 -23.49 -15.89 9.94
N GLY A 489 -22.55 -14.99 9.63
CA GLY A 489 -21.79 -14.16 10.58
C GLY A 489 -20.45 -14.75 11.00
N THR A 490 -20.15 -15.99 10.62
CA THR A 490 -18.91 -16.69 10.94
C THR A 490 -17.74 -16.21 10.08
N HIS A 491 -16.52 -16.55 10.50
CA HIS A 491 -15.28 -16.11 9.88
C HIS A 491 -14.44 -17.23 9.26
N VAL A 492 -13.92 -17.01 8.05
CA VAL A 492 -13.07 -17.94 7.28
C VAL A 492 -11.85 -17.26 6.65
N VAL A 493 -10.84 -18.04 6.28
CA VAL A 493 -9.70 -17.55 5.47
C VAL A 493 -10.17 -17.26 4.04
N ALA A 494 -9.53 -16.33 3.33
CA ALA A 494 -9.91 -16.02 1.95
C ALA A 494 -9.74 -17.23 1.01
N ARG A 495 -8.63 -17.97 1.16
CA ARG A 495 -8.27 -19.10 0.29
C ARG A 495 -7.66 -20.24 1.10
N GLU A 496 -7.94 -21.47 0.68
CA GLU A 496 -7.31 -22.69 1.21
C GLU A 496 -6.89 -23.57 0.02
N ASN A 497 -5.65 -24.07 0.04
CA ASN A 497 -5.08 -24.87 -1.07
C ASN A 497 -5.25 -24.19 -2.46
N GLY A 498 -5.21 -22.86 -2.50
CA GLY A 498 -5.39 -22.05 -3.70
C GLY A 498 -6.85 -21.80 -4.14
N LYS A 499 -7.84 -22.51 -3.59
CA LYS A 499 -9.27 -22.28 -3.86
C LYS A 499 -9.84 -21.21 -2.93
N ALA A 500 -10.77 -20.39 -3.41
CA ALA A 500 -11.55 -19.48 -2.56
C ALA A 500 -12.46 -20.28 -1.60
N LYS A 501 -12.65 -19.77 -0.38
CA LYS A 501 -13.55 -20.35 0.63
C LYS A 501 -14.87 -19.61 0.79
N ALA A 502 -14.94 -18.39 0.27
CA ALA A 502 -16.09 -17.51 0.27
C ALA A 502 -16.14 -16.75 -1.07
N PHE A 503 -17.30 -16.21 -1.42
CA PHE A 503 -17.52 -15.44 -2.64
C PHE A 503 -18.26 -14.13 -2.33
N LEU A 504 -18.14 -13.13 -3.20
CA LEU A 504 -18.90 -11.89 -3.09
C LEU A 504 -20.41 -12.15 -3.28
N PRO A 505 -21.29 -11.39 -2.58
CA PRO A 505 -22.72 -11.61 -2.62
C PRO A 505 -23.34 -11.07 -3.93
N SER A 506 -23.52 -11.95 -4.91
CA SER A 506 -24.14 -11.63 -6.20
C SER A 506 -25.68 -11.48 -6.11
N ALA A 507 -26.34 -11.33 -7.26
CA ALA A 507 -27.80 -11.37 -7.38
C ALA A 507 -28.35 -12.78 -7.66
N ILE A 508 -27.49 -13.78 -7.86
CA ILE A 508 -27.85 -15.15 -8.25
C ILE A 508 -27.89 -16.05 -7.02
N ALA A 509 -28.92 -16.87 -6.89
CA ALA A 509 -29.03 -17.85 -5.81
C ALA A 509 -27.93 -18.92 -5.95
N THR A 510 -26.95 -18.89 -5.06
CA THR A 510 -25.80 -19.79 -5.05
C THR A 510 -25.81 -20.75 -3.85
N SER A 511 -25.09 -21.86 -3.96
CA SER A 511 -24.85 -22.80 -2.85
C SER A 511 -23.43 -22.69 -2.27
N PHE A 512 -22.60 -21.78 -2.79
CA PHE A 512 -21.32 -21.43 -2.17
C PHE A 512 -21.51 -20.51 -0.95
N PRO A 513 -20.59 -20.53 0.04
CA PRO A 513 -20.58 -19.56 1.13
C PRO A 513 -20.39 -18.13 0.59
N THR A 514 -21.36 -17.24 0.86
CA THR A 514 -21.29 -15.85 0.42
C THR A 514 -20.89 -14.91 1.55
N MET A 515 -20.18 -13.84 1.21
CA MET A 515 -19.85 -12.79 2.18
C MET A 515 -21.09 -11.98 2.54
N ARG A 516 -21.15 -11.57 3.81
CA ARG A 516 -22.26 -10.75 4.32
C ARG A 516 -22.30 -9.39 3.62
N ARG A 517 -23.39 -9.08 2.92
CA ARG A 517 -23.58 -7.82 2.16
C ARG A 517 -23.20 -6.54 2.92
N ALA A 518 -23.45 -6.47 4.23
CA ALA A 518 -23.11 -5.30 5.06
C ALA A 518 -21.60 -5.00 5.16
N VAL A 519 -20.73 -6.01 5.00
CA VAL A 519 -19.25 -5.83 5.00
C VAL A 519 -18.67 -5.68 3.59
N CYS A 520 -19.51 -5.64 2.56
CA CYS A 520 -19.15 -5.42 1.15
C CYS A 520 -19.80 -4.13 0.61
N ALA A 521 -20.00 -3.12 1.47
CA ALA A 521 -20.83 -1.96 1.17
C ALA A 521 -20.13 -0.87 0.33
N THR A 522 -18.80 -0.79 0.38
CA THR A 522 -18.00 0.27 -0.29
C THR A 522 -17.18 -0.29 -1.47
N PRO A 523 -17.08 0.42 -2.61
CA PRO A 523 -16.32 -0.02 -3.79
C PRO A 523 -14.86 -0.36 -3.48
N GLU A 524 -14.24 0.39 -2.57
CA GLU A 524 -12.86 0.22 -2.10
C GLU A 524 -12.66 -1.15 -1.44
N VAL A 525 -13.63 -1.56 -0.60
CA VAL A 525 -13.65 -2.88 0.04
C VAL A 525 -13.90 -3.99 -0.97
N CYS A 526 -14.80 -3.80 -1.94
CA CYS A 526 -15.00 -4.77 -3.01
C CYS A 526 -13.71 -4.99 -3.83
N LEU A 527 -12.97 -3.93 -4.15
CA LEU A 527 -11.67 -4.02 -4.84
C LEU A 527 -10.61 -4.76 -4.00
N PHE A 528 -10.57 -4.52 -2.68
CA PHE A 528 -9.69 -5.25 -1.75
C PHE A 528 -10.05 -6.74 -1.64
N LEU A 529 -11.34 -7.09 -1.58
CA LEU A 529 -11.77 -8.49 -1.55
C LEU A 529 -11.46 -9.20 -2.88
N ILE A 530 -11.64 -8.51 -4.01
CA ILE A 530 -11.21 -8.99 -5.34
C ILE A 530 -9.69 -9.20 -5.39
N SER A 531 -8.87 -8.29 -4.82
CA SER A 531 -7.42 -8.49 -4.78
C SER A 531 -7.01 -9.68 -3.91
N LEU A 532 -7.71 -9.94 -2.81
CA LEU A 532 -7.55 -11.19 -2.03
C LEU A 532 -7.88 -12.46 -2.85
N GLY A 533 -8.59 -12.32 -3.97
CA GLY A 533 -9.00 -13.42 -4.84
C GLY A 533 -10.42 -13.92 -4.55
N ILE A 534 -11.26 -13.08 -3.94
CA ILE A 534 -12.67 -13.34 -3.65
C ILE A 534 -13.49 -12.66 -4.75
N THR A 535 -14.02 -13.46 -5.67
CA THR A 535 -14.89 -12.98 -6.76
C THR A 535 -16.36 -13.25 -6.44
N GLU A 536 -17.27 -12.77 -7.28
CA GLU A 536 -18.62 -13.35 -7.34
C GLU A 536 -18.55 -14.86 -7.69
N PRO A 537 -19.56 -15.66 -7.29
CA PRO A 537 -19.63 -17.09 -7.61
C PRO A 537 -19.95 -17.28 -9.11
N ASP A 538 -19.16 -18.12 -9.79
CA ASP A 538 -19.45 -18.52 -11.16
C ASP A 538 -20.63 -19.50 -11.18
N PRO A 539 -21.74 -19.22 -11.91
CA PRO A 539 -22.92 -20.07 -11.92
C PRO A 539 -22.68 -21.49 -12.46
N VAL A 540 -21.72 -21.68 -13.36
CA VAL A 540 -21.36 -23.01 -13.88
C VAL A 540 -20.62 -23.81 -12.82
N ASP A 541 -19.64 -23.23 -12.13
CA ASP A 541 -18.93 -23.96 -11.06
C ASP A 541 -19.84 -24.25 -9.85
N ASP A 542 -20.79 -23.38 -9.53
CA ASP A 542 -21.81 -23.63 -8.49
C ASP A 542 -22.73 -24.80 -8.86
N VAL A 543 -23.22 -24.84 -10.11
CA VAL A 543 -24.01 -25.98 -10.61
C VAL A 543 -23.20 -27.28 -10.55
N ILE A 544 -21.96 -27.29 -11.08
CA ILE A 544 -21.15 -28.52 -11.14
C ILE A 544 -20.72 -29.00 -9.75
N TRP A 545 -20.37 -28.11 -8.82
CA TRP A 545 -19.79 -28.51 -7.53
C TRP A 545 -20.84 -28.71 -6.42
N ASN A 546 -21.99 -28.03 -6.48
CA ASN A 546 -22.97 -28.03 -5.39
C ASN A 546 -24.36 -28.57 -5.80
N LEU A 547 -24.74 -28.50 -7.08
CA LEU A 547 -26.05 -28.96 -7.57
C LEU A 547 -25.98 -30.37 -8.16
N LEU A 548 -25.12 -30.61 -9.15
CA LEU A 548 -25.02 -31.92 -9.81
C LEU A 548 -24.72 -33.11 -8.85
N PRO A 549 -23.98 -32.95 -7.74
CA PRO A 549 -23.79 -34.05 -6.77
C PRO A 549 -25.06 -34.51 -6.05
N LYS A 550 -26.20 -33.81 -6.16
CA LYS A 550 -27.52 -34.35 -5.76
C LYS A 550 -27.95 -35.50 -6.69
N TYR A 551 -27.76 -35.29 -7.99
CA TYR A 551 -28.22 -36.13 -9.11
C TYR A 551 -27.22 -37.24 -9.49
N GLN A 552 -26.11 -37.36 -8.75
CA GLN A 552 -25.07 -38.39 -8.90
C GLN A 552 -25.11 -39.43 -7.77
N GLN A 553 -26.13 -39.38 -6.90
CA GLN A 553 -26.34 -40.33 -5.81
C GLN A 553 -27.08 -41.58 -6.29
N GLN A 554 -27.04 -42.64 -5.48
CA GLN A 554 -27.55 -43.95 -5.86
C GLN A 554 -29.10 -44.03 -5.87
N GLU A 555 -29.75 -43.12 -5.14
CA GLU A 555 -31.17 -42.78 -5.24
C GLU A 555 -31.26 -41.24 -5.33
N VAL A 556 -32.20 -40.71 -6.11
CA VAL A 556 -32.40 -39.26 -6.32
C VAL A 556 -33.72 -38.86 -5.66
N ASP A 557 -33.64 -38.35 -4.44
CA ASP A 557 -34.78 -37.83 -3.68
C ASP A 557 -34.79 -36.29 -3.73
N VAL A 558 -35.53 -35.73 -4.70
CA VAL A 558 -35.71 -34.29 -4.89
C VAL A 558 -37.18 -34.02 -5.25
N GLY A 559 -37.89 -33.29 -4.40
CA GLY A 559 -39.28 -32.91 -4.64
C GLY A 559 -39.43 -31.85 -5.75
N ASP A 560 -40.59 -31.86 -6.41
CA ASP A 560 -40.84 -31.17 -7.69
C ASP A 560 -40.46 -29.68 -7.71
N ASP A 561 -40.82 -28.91 -6.67
CA ASP A 561 -40.47 -27.49 -6.53
C ASP A 561 -38.94 -27.27 -6.50
N ALA A 562 -38.21 -28.17 -5.82
CA ALA A 562 -36.76 -28.11 -5.73
C ALA A 562 -36.08 -28.59 -7.04
N TYR A 563 -36.69 -29.55 -7.74
CA TYR A 563 -36.25 -29.97 -9.07
C TYR A 563 -36.40 -28.84 -10.09
N ALA A 564 -37.56 -28.17 -10.11
CA ALA A 564 -37.79 -27.02 -10.98
C ALA A 564 -36.80 -25.88 -10.71
N ALA A 565 -36.52 -25.57 -9.44
CA ALA A 565 -35.52 -24.56 -9.05
C ALA A 565 -34.08 -24.95 -9.45
N ASP A 566 -33.73 -26.24 -9.38
CA ASP A 566 -32.42 -26.73 -9.84
C ASP A 566 -32.29 -26.68 -11.38
N ILE A 567 -33.33 -27.04 -12.13
CA ILE A 567 -33.37 -26.93 -13.59
C ILE A 567 -33.25 -25.47 -14.04
N GLU A 568 -33.90 -24.53 -13.35
CA GLU A 568 -33.74 -23.09 -13.59
C GLU A 568 -32.29 -22.62 -13.36
N ARG A 569 -31.63 -23.09 -12.28
CA ARG A 569 -30.20 -22.79 -12.05
C ARG A 569 -29.29 -23.38 -13.13
N ILE A 570 -29.57 -24.60 -13.60
CA ILE A 570 -28.87 -25.23 -14.73
C ILE A 570 -29.05 -24.40 -16.02
N ARG A 571 -30.28 -23.94 -16.32
CA ARG A 571 -30.56 -23.11 -17.50
C ARG A 571 -29.89 -21.74 -17.43
N ALA A 572 -29.91 -21.10 -16.27
CA ALA A 572 -29.21 -19.83 -16.04
C ALA A 572 -27.69 -19.97 -16.25
N ALA A 573 -27.07 -21.03 -15.72
CA ALA A 573 -25.65 -21.31 -15.92
C ALA A 573 -25.30 -21.64 -17.39
N PHE A 574 -26.18 -22.35 -18.11
CA PHE A 574 -26.00 -22.65 -19.53
C PHE A 574 -26.06 -21.41 -20.43
N ASN A 575 -26.71 -20.33 -19.98
CA ASN A 575 -26.77 -19.05 -20.70
C ASN A 575 -25.55 -18.13 -20.43
N THR A 576 -24.44 -18.66 -19.91
CA THR A 576 -23.15 -17.94 -19.85
C THR A 576 -22.58 -17.62 -21.24
N ASP A 577 -22.03 -16.41 -21.40
CA ASP A 577 -21.28 -15.99 -22.59
C ASP A 577 -19.93 -16.72 -22.75
N SER A 578 -19.44 -17.39 -21.69
CA SER A 578 -18.16 -18.09 -21.71
C SER A 578 -18.28 -19.46 -22.37
N THR A 579 -17.88 -19.56 -23.65
CA THR A 579 -17.84 -20.83 -24.40
C THR A 579 -17.10 -21.95 -23.65
N ALA A 580 -16.06 -21.62 -22.88
CA ALA A 580 -15.30 -22.58 -22.10
C ALA A 580 -16.08 -23.12 -20.88
N GLN A 581 -16.74 -22.25 -20.11
CA GLN A 581 -17.60 -22.69 -18.99
C GLN A 581 -18.85 -23.40 -19.55
N LYS A 582 -19.41 -22.97 -20.67
CA LYS A 582 -20.55 -23.63 -21.33
C LYS A 582 -20.22 -25.05 -21.78
N GLU A 583 -19.04 -25.30 -22.35
CA GLU A 583 -18.60 -26.66 -22.70
C GLU A 583 -18.34 -27.53 -21.46
N LYS A 584 -17.74 -26.95 -20.41
CA LYS A 584 -17.51 -27.63 -19.12
C LYS A 584 -18.82 -28.05 -18.44
N LEU A 585 -19.83 -27.18 -18.43
CA LEU A 585 -21.18 -27.51 -17.97
C LEU A 585 -21.80 -28.62 -18.82
N ARG A 586 -21.76 -28.48 -20.15
CA ARG A 586 -22.30 -29.46 -21.11
C ARG A 586 -21.67 -30.85 -20.95
N SER A 587 -20.37 -30.91 -20.63
CA SER A 587 -19.67 -32.15 -20.31
C SER A 587 -20.17 -32.77 -19.00
N ALA A 588 -20.30 -31.98 -17.93
CA ALA A 588 -20.76 -32.49 -16.64
C ALA A 588 -22.24 -32.94 -16.65
N LEU A 589 -23.10 -32.22 -17.40
CA LEU A 589 -24.51 -32.56 -17.59
C LEU A 589 -24.69 -33.84 -18.43
N ARG A 590 -23.86 -34.06 -19.45
CA ARG A 590 -23.90 -35.28 -20.29
C ARG A 590 -23.75 -36.57 -19.48
N ASP A 591 -22.85 -36.55 -18.50
CA ASP A 591 -22.52 -37.73 -17.70
C ASP A 591 -23.43 -37.91 -16.47
N THR A 592 -24.28 -36.93 -16.15
CA THR A 592 -25.14 -36.91 -14.95
C THR A 592 -26.57 -37.34 -15.26
N THR A 593 -27.17 -38.14 -14.36
CA THR A 593 -28.57 -38.58 -14.37
C THR A 593 -29.46 -37.52 -13.72
N PHE A 594 -29.90 -36.50 -14.47
CA PHE A 594 -30.71 -35.39 -13.92
C PHE A 594 -32.03 -35.12 -14.66
N VAL A 595 -32.34 -35.83 -15.74
CA VAL A 595 -33.55 -35.56 -16.55
C VAL A 595 -34.68 -36.49 -16.13
N MET A 596 -35.82 -35.93 -15.70
CA MET A 596 -37.04 -36.71 -15.51
C MET A 596 -37.57 -37.20 -16.86
N VAL A 597 -37.83 -38.50 -16.93
CA VAL A 597 -38.29 -39.19 -18.14
C VAL A 597 -39.33 -40.23 -17.79
N VAL A 598 -40.24 -40.52 -18.74
CA VAL A 598 -41.15 -41.67 -18.64
C VAL A 598 -40.73 -42.76 -19.63
N ASP A 599 -40.90 -44.03 -19.24
CA ASP A 599 -40.84 -45.14 -20.19
C ASP A 599 -42.15 -45.21 -21.01
N THR A 600 -42.05 -45.27 -22.33
CA THR A 600 -43.23 -45.22 -23.21
C THR A 600 -44.06 -46.51 -23.23
N GLY A 601 -43.60 -47.60 -22.62
CA GLY A 601 -44.32 -48.87 -22.52
C GLY A 601 -45.12 -49.02 -21.23
N ASP A 602 -44.58 -48.60 -20.08
CA ASP A 602 -45.24 -48.74 -18.77
C ASP A 602 -45.65 -47.43 -18.09
N GLY A 603 -45.22 -46.28 -18.61
CA GLY A 603 -45.60 -44.95 -18.13
C GLY A 603 -45.00 -44.55 -16.78
N LYS A 604 -44.04 -45.30 -16.22
CA LYS A 604 -43.37 -44.91 -14.97
C LYS A 604 -42.31 -43.84 -15.22
N GLY A 605 -42.17 -42.93 -14.25
CA GLY A 605 -41.10 -41.95 -14.19
C GLY A 605 -39.77 -42.55 -13.71
N TYR A 606 -38.67 -42.10 -14.31
CA TYR A 606 -37.29 -42.43 -13.99
C TYR A 606 -36.40 -41.18 -14.13
N VAL A 607 -35.18 -41.22 -13.60
CA VAL A 607 -34.16 -40.17 -13.82
C VAL A 607 -33.05 -40.72 -14.71
N ALA A 608 -32.73 -40.05 -15.82
CA ALA A 608 -31.82 -40.57 -16.84
C ALA A 608 -30.79 -39.53 -17.34
N LYS A 609 -29.78 -40.00 -18.09
CA LYS A 609 -28.77 -39.12 -18.71
C LYS A 609 -29.27 -38.57 -20.05
N PRO A 610 -28.85 -37.35 -20.47
CA PRO A 610 -29.19 -36.82 -21.78
C PRO A 610 -28.90 -37.76 -22.96
N GLY A 611 -27.79 -38.50 -22.98
CA GLY A 611 -27.46 -39.45 -24.08
C GLY A 611 -28.34 -40.71 -24.15
N GLU A 612 -29.18 -40.96 -23.15
CA GLU A 612 -30.01 -42.16 -23.04
C GLU A 612 -31.46 -41.94 -23.49
N ILE A 613 -31.86 -40.67 -23.69
CA ILE A 613 -33.27 -40.26 -23.78
C ILE A 613 -33.64 -39.61 -25.13
N TYR A 614 -34.94 -39.61 -25.42
CA TYR A 614 -35.54 -38.82 -26.49
C TYR A 614 -36.17 -37.53 -25.96
N ILE A 615 -36.10 -36.45 -26.75
CA ILE A 615 -36.92 -35.26 -26.52
C ILE A 615 -38.37 -35.60 -26.88
N ALA A 616 -39.33 -35.20 -26.02
CA ALA A 616 -40.75 -35.33 -26.26
C ALA A 616 -41.22 -34.41 -27.41
N THR A 617 -41.13 -34.92 -28.63
CA THR A 617 -41.73 -34.38 -29.84
C THR A 617 -42.92 -35.26 -30.25
N ASP A 618 -43.96 -34.65 -30.82
CA ASP A 618 -45.20 -35.33 -31.22
C ASP A 618 -44.92 -36.58 -32.07
N ARG A 619 -43.96 -36.47 -33.01
CA ARG A 619 -43.50 -37.56 -33.88
C ARG A 619 -42.90 -38.73 -33.10
N LEU A 620 -42.04 -38.48 -32.10
CA LEU A 620 -41.41 -39.54 -31.32
C LEU A 620 -42.34 -40.12 -30.25
N GLN A 621 -43.21 -39.30 -29.66
CA GLN A 621 -44.28 -39.77 -28.78
C GLN A 621 -45.25 -40.68 -29.55
N GLN A 622 -45.71 -40.27 -30.73
CA GLN A 622 -46.54 -41.11 -31.60
C GLN A 622 -45.81 -42.38 -32.03
N LEU A 623 -44.50 -42.32 -32.32
CA LEU A 623 -43.72 -43.49 -32.75
C LEU A 623 -43.53 -44.53 -31.63
N PHE A 624 -43.24 -44.11 -30.40
CA PHE A 624 -42.88 -45.03 -29.32
C PHE A 624 -43.98 -45.29 -28.27
N ALA A 625 -45.13 -44.61 -28.31
CA ALA A 625 -46.24 -44.89 -27.37
C ALA A 625 -46.65 -46.38 -27.35
N GLY A 626 -46.51 -47.04 -26.19
CA GLY A 626 -46.72 -48.47 -25.97
C GLY A 626 -45.47 -49.36 -26.13
N VAL A 627 -44.33 -48.80 -26.54
CA VAL A 627 -43.05 -49.51 -26.73
C VAL A 627 -42.20 -49.41 -25.45
N PRO A 628 -41.81 -50.54 -24.83
CA PRO A 628 -40.98 -50.55 -23.62
C PRO A 628 -39.48 -50.32 -23.90
N ASP A 629 -38.72 -50.07 -22.84
CA ASP A 629 -37.29 -49.73 -22.84
C ASP A 629 -36.96 -48.41 -23.55
N ILE A 630 -37.92 -47.48 -23.59
CA ILE A 630 -37.79 -46.21 -24.33
C ILE A 630 -38.16 -45.02 -23.45
N LEU A 631 -37.11 -44.32 -23.04
CA LEU A 631 -37.17 -43.15 -22.17
C LEU A 631 -37.34 -41.88 -23.00
N ILE A 632 -38.41 -41.14 -22.70
CA ILE A 632 -38.72 -39.84 -23.33
C ILE A 632 -38.87 -38.77 -22.24
N VAL A 633 -38.43 -37.53 -22.50
CA VAL A 633 -38.57 -36.39 -21.57
C VAL A 633 -39.99 -36.34 -21.01
N ASP A 634 -40.10 -36.29 -19.69
CA ASP A 634 -41.40 -36.18 -19.04
C ASP A 634 -41.96 -34.77 -19.25
N ASN A 635 -43.03 -34.70 -20.03
CA ASN A 635 -43.73 -33.46 -20.33
C ASN A 635 -44.65 -33.01 -19.19
N GLU A 636 -44.88 -33.76 -18.11
CA GLU A 636 -45.67 -33.28 -16.96
C GLU A 636 -44.94 -32.14 -16.21
N TYR A 637 -43.61 -32.19 -16.14
CA TYR A 637 -42.77 -31.14 -15.55
C TYR A 637 -42.69 -29.88 -16.43
N ASP A 638 -43.29 -28.78 -16.00
CA ASP A 638 -43.25 -27.48 -16.70
C ASP A 638 -41.81 -26.99 -16.97
N CYS A 639 -40.86 -27.26 -16.06
CA CYS A 639 -39.46 -26.87 -16.22
C CYS A 639 -38.71 -27.60 -17.35
N LEU A 640 -39.26 -28.70 -17.88
CA LEU A 640 -38.72 -29.44 -19.03
C LEU A 640 -39.41 -29.08 -20.36
N ARG A 641 -40.37 -28.15 -20.35
CA ARG A 641 -41.07 -27.63 -21.53
C ARG A 641 -40.34 -26.41 -22.13
N GLY A 642 -40.52 -26.20 -23.45
CA GLY A 642 -39.96 -25.06 -24.18
C GLY A 642 -38.65 -25.37 -24.93
N GLU A 643 -38.27 -24.52 -25.88
CA GLU A 643 -37.11 -24.79 -26.75
C GLU A 643 -35.76 -24.61 -26.04
N ASP A 644 -35.63 -23.63 -25.14
CA ASP A 644 -34.38 -23.34 -24.42
C ASP A 644 -33.83 -24.57 -23.66
N ILE A 645 -34.71 -25.29 -22.96
CA ILE A 645 -34.35 -26.51 -22.23
C ILE A 645 -34.16 -27.71 -23.18
N ARG A 646 -34.92 -27.78 -24.28
CA ARG A 646 -34.71 -28.79 -25.33
C ARG A 646 -33.34 -28.64 -25.98
N ASP A 647 -32.88 -27.44 -26.27
CA ASP A 647 -31.57 -27.18 -26.85
C ASP A 647 -30.43 -27.41 -25.85
N LEU A 648 -30.63 -27.08 -24.57
CA LEU A 648 -29.72 -27.47 -23.49
C LEU A 648 -29.55 -29.00 -23.45
N LEU A 649 -30.66 -29.76 -23.38
CA LEU A 649 -30.65 -31.22 -23.35
C LEU A 649 -30.04 -31.84 -24.62
N VAL A 650 -30.36 -31.31 -25.81
CA VAL A 650 -29.78 -31.75 -27.09
C VAL A 650 -28.27 -31.48 -27.13
N SER A 651 -27.81 -30.33 -26.64
CA SER A 651 -26.37 -30.02 -26.58
C SER A 651 -25.61 -31.00 -25.66
N CYS A 652 -26.27 -31.48 -24.59
CA CYS A 652 -25.72 -32.46 -23.66
C CYS A 652 -25.72 -33.88 -24.27
N GLY A 653 -26.77 -34.27 -25.00
CA GLY A 653 -26.80 -35.51 -25.77
C GLY A 653 -28.18 -36.08 -26.13
N ALA A 654 -29.27 -35.45 -25.69
CA ALA A 654 -30.62 -35.92 -26.00
C ALA A 654 -30.97 -35.76 -27.48
N SER A 655 -31.81 -36.64 -28.01
CA SER A 655 -32.17 -36.60 -29.43
C SER A 655 -33.63 -36.22 -29.67
N ARG A 656 -33.85 -35.28 -30.58
CA ARG A 656 -35.17 -34.98 -31.18
C ARG A 656 -35.57 -35.99 -32.27
N TYR A 657 -34.71 -36.99 -32.57
CA TYR A 657 -34.81 -37.93 -33.71
C TYR A 657 -34.30 -39.35 -33.36
N LEU A 658 -34.48 -40.33 -34.26
CA LEU A 658 -33.97 -41.70 -34.07
C LEU A 658 -32.46 -41.72 -33.76
N ILE A 659 -32.06 -42.51 -32.75
CA ILE A 659 -30.69 -42.58 -32.24
C ILE A 659 -30.00 -43.83 -32.80
N PRO A 660 -28.95 -43.69 -33.63
CA PRO A 660 -28.10 -44.81 -34.01
C PRO A 660 -27.33 -45.35 -32.80
N GLN A 661 -27.42 -46.66 -32.58
CA GLN A 661 -26.64 -47.36 -31.56
C GLN A 661 -25.67 -48.32 -32.25
N ALA A 662 -24.40 -48.28 -31.86
CA ALA A 662 -23.43 -49.28 -32.31
C ALA A 662 -23.86 -50.68 -31.86
N THR A 663 -23.83 -51.64 -32.77
CA THR A 663 -24.24 -53.03 -32.53
C THR A 663 -23.18 -54.00 -33.05
N SER A 664 -23.25 -55.26 -32.60
CA SER A 664 -22.44 -56.32 -33.20
C SER A 664 -22.91 -56.56 -34.64
N SER A 665 -22.03 -56.35 -35.61
CA SER A 665 -22.33 -56.44 -37.05
C SER A 665 -22.92 -57.76 -37.52
N GLY A 666 -22.73 -58.86 -36.79
CA GLY A 666 -23.28 -60.18 -37.12
C GLY A 666 -22.68 -60.84 -38.38
N LEU A 667 -21.90 -60.10 -39.18
CA LEU A 667 -21.33 -60.55 -40.45
C LEU A 667 -20.51 -61.83 -40.30
N GLY A 668 -20.99 -62.89 -40.95
CA GLY A 668 -20.35 -64.19 -41.02
C GLY A 668 -19.07 -64.17 -41.84
N HIS A 669 -18.26 -65.22 -41.70
CA HIS A 669 -16.99 -65.35 -42.42
C HIS A 669 -17.18 -65.33 -43.95
N SER A 670 -18.29 -65.88 -44.45
CA SER A 670 -18.70 -65.85 -45.86
C SER A 670 -18.96 -64.43 -46.36
N GLU A 671 -19.78 -63.65 -45.65
CA GLU A 671 -20.14 -62.27 -46.01
C GLU A 671 -18.91 -61.36 -45.96
N LYS A 672 -18.07 -61.49 -44.91
CA LYS A 672 -16.76 -60.84 -44.85
C LYS A 672 -15.86 -61.21 -46.02
N ALA A 673 -15.87 -62.46 -46.50
CA ALA A 673 -15.06 -62.86 -47.65
C ALA A 673 -15.62 -62.28 -48.97
N GLN A 674 -16.94 -62.21 -49.12
CA GLN A 674 -17.60 -61.58 -50.27
C GLN A 674 -17.29 -60.09 -50.36
N ILE A 675 -17.49 -59.32 -49.28
CA ILE A 675 -17.17 -57.88 -49.22
C ILE A 675 -15.70 -57.61 -49.58
N ARG A 676 -14.77 -58.48 -49.13
CA ARG A 676 -13.34 -58.37 -49.47
C ARG A 676 -13.06 -58.61 -50.95
N ARG A 677 -13.75 -59.56 -51.58
CA ARG A 677 -13.64 -59.87 -53.01
C ARG A 677 -14.20 -58.75 -53.88
N GLU A 678 -15.39 -58.24 -53.53
CA GLU A 678 -16.06 -57.14 -54.23
C GLU A 678 -15.25 -55.83 -54.16
N ALA A 679 -14.59 -55.56 -53.03
CA ALA A 679 -13.65 -54.44 -52.86
C ALA A 679 -12.23 -54.70 -53.41
N GLY A 680 -12.02 -55.78 -54.17
CA GLY A 680 -10.78 -56.06 -54.90
C GLY A 680 -9.58 -56.54 -54.08
N LEU A 681 -9.73 -56.80 -52.78
CA LEU A 681 -8.65 -57.29 -51.90
C LEU A 681 -9.15 -58.45 -51.02
N GLU A 682 -9.34 -59.62 -51.62
CA GLU A 682 -9.89 -60.80 -50.93
C GLU A 682 -9.00 -61.30 -49.78
N ARG A 683 -7.67 -61.13 -49.90
CA ARG A 683 -6.69 -61.53 -48.88
C ARG A 683 -6.64 -60.49 -47.76
N ALA A 684 -6.61 -60.96 -46.51
CA ALA A 684 -6.40 -60.12 -45.33
C ALA A 684 -5.36 -60.79 -44.42
N SER A 685 -4.37 -60.02 -43.96
CA SER A 685 -3.44 -60.41 -42.88
C SER A 685 -3.89 -59.90 -41.51
N TRP A 686 -4.78 -58.90 -41.50
CA TRP A 686 -5.50 -58.42 -40.33
C TRP A 686 -6.88 -57.88 -40.74
N GLU A 687 -7.84 -57.93 -39.84
CA GLU A 687 -9.16 -57.31 -39.97
C GLU A 687 -9.54 -56.58 -38.67
N SER A 688 -10.24 -55.45 -38.79
CA SER A 688 -10.93 -54.82 -37.67
C SER A 688 -12.30 -55.49 -37.48
N PRO A 689 -12.85 -55.55 -36.26
CA PRO A 689 -14.28 -55.84 -36.06
C PRO A 689 -15.11 -54.87 -36.92
N PRO A 690 -16.08 -55.34 -37.72
CA PRO A 690 -16.91 -54.43 -38.52
C PRO A 690 -17.80 -53.61 -37.59
N GLU A 691 -17.74 -52.30 -37.76
CA GLU A 691 -18.63 -51.32 -37.13
C GLU A 691 -20.00 -51.42 -37.80
N ASP A 692 -21.08 -51.41 -37.02
CA ASP A 692 -22.44 -51.51 -37.55
C ASP A 692 -23.43 -50.86 -36.57
N PHE A 693 -24.59 -50.47 -37.09
CA PHE A 693 -25.56 -49.65 -36.38
C PHE A 693 -26.97 -50.25 -36.42
N THR A 694 -27.61 -50.26 -35.26
CA THR A 694 -29.07 -50.39 -35.13
C THR A 694 -29.65 -49.03 -34.72
N LEU A 695 -30.97 -48.91 -34.57
CA LEU A 695 -31.63 -47.74 -34.01
C LEU A 695 -32.23 -48.10 -32.64
N ARG A 696 -32.06 -47.22 -31.64
CA ARG A 696 -32.65 -47.40 -30.29
C ARG A 696 -34.17 -47.59 -30.42
N GLY A 697 -34.70 -48.57 -29.71
CA GLY A 697 -36.13 -48.93 -29.71
C GLY A 697 -36.67 -49.61 -30.97
N LEU A 698 -35.92 -49.71 -32.07
CA LEU A 698 -36.45 -50.27 -33.31
C LEU A 698 -36.84 -51.75 -33.17
N LYS A 699 -36.08 -52.54 -32.38
CA LYS A 699 -36.43 -53.95 -32.15
C LYS A 699 -37.76 -54.05 -31.41
N GLN A 700 -37.89 -53.36 -30.28
CA GLN A 700 -39.11 -53.34 -29.47
C GLN A 700 -40.30 -52.80 -30.27
N LEU A 701 -40.11 -51.76 -31.10
CA LEU A 701 -41.14 -51.24 -32.01
C LEU A 701 -41.59 -52.28 -33.04
N LEU A 702 -40.66 -52.97 -33.71
CA LEU A 702 -40.97 -54.02 -34.69
C LEU A 702 -41.66 -55.24 -34.05
N GLU A 703 -41.34 -55.56 -32.79
CA GLU A 703 -42.01 -56.60 -32.01
C GLU A 703 -43.39 -56.16 -31.49
N PHE A 704 -43.61 -54.86 -31.29
CA PHE A 704 -44.87 -54.27 -30.83
C PHE A 704 -45.88 -54.03 -31.96
N LEU A 705 -45.44 -53.63 -33.16
CA LEU A 705 -46.31 -53.31 -34.30
C LEU A 705 -47.40 -54.36 -34.61
N PRO A 706 -47.14 -55.69 -34.61
CA PRO A 706 -48.17 -56.71 -34.85
C PRO A 706 -49.23 -56.85 -33.75
N THR A 707 -49.09 -56.16 -32.61
CA THR A 707 -50.07 -56.16 -31.51
C THR A 707 -51.12 -55.05 -31.61
N LEU A 708 -50.89 -54.07 -32.49
CA LEU A 708 -51.80 -52.96 -32.78
C LEU A 708 -52.92 -53.37 -33.75
N LYS A 709 -53.98 -52.56 -33.86
CA LYS A 709 -54.96 -52.73 -34.95
C LYS A 709 -54.31 -52.37 -36.29
N PRO A 710 -54.78 -52.91 -37.44
CA PRO A 710 -54.22 -52.58 -38.75
C PRO A 710 -54.15 -51.07 -39.05
N GLU A 711 -55.17 -50.30 -38.65
CA GLU A 711 -55.22 -48.83 -38.79
C GLU A 711 -54.13 -48.15 -37.95
N ASP A 712 -54.10 -48.45 -36.64
CA ASP A 712 -53.11 -47.93 -35.68
C ASP A 712 -51.66 -48.28 -36.12
N ALA A 713 -51.45 -49.50 -36.65
CA ALA A 713 -50.18 -49.97 -37.16
C ALA A 713 -49.75 -49.26 -38.45
N ALA A 714 -50.68 -49.06 -39.40
CA ALA A 714 -50.39 -48.36 -40.66
C ALA A 714 -50.00 -46.90 -40.43
N GLU A 715 -50.65 -46.19 -39.51
CA GLU A 715 -50.20 -44.86 -39.07
C GLU A 715 -48.80 -44.92 -38.44
N ARG A 716 -48.58 -45.85 -37.51
CA ARG A 716 -47.30 -45.99 -36.80
C ARG A 716 -46.12 -46.25 -37.74
N VAL A 717 -46.34 -47.09 -38.74
CA VAL A 717 -45.37 -47.43 -39.77
C VAL A 717 -45.05 -46.23 -40.68
N LYS A 718 -46.05 -45.43 -41.03
CA LYS A 718 -45.82 -44.16 -41.75
C LYS A 718 -44.96 -43.20 -40.93
N VAL A 719 -45.20 -43.09 -39.63
CA VAL A 719 -44.36 -42.27 -38.72
C VAL A 719 -42.92 -42.81 -38.65
N LEU A 720 -42.72 -44.12 -38.69
CA LEU A 720 -41.38 -44.72 -38.78
C LEU A 720 -40.67 -44.34 -40.10
N TRP A 721 -41.37 -44.37 -41.24
CA TRP A 721 -40.81 -43.93 -42.52
C TRP A 721 -40.42 -42.45 -42.50
N GLU A 722 -41.25 -41.58 -41.93
CA GLU A 722 -40.93 -40.15 -41.76
C GLU A 722 -39.73 -39.94 -40.81
N ALA A 723 -39.64 -40.70 -39.72
CA ALA A 723 -38.52 -40.64 -38.77
C ALA A 723 -37.19 -41.19 -39.35
N LEU A 724 -37.26 -42.13 -40.31
CA LEU A 724 -36.11 -42.56 -41.11
C LEU A 724 -35.67 -41.48 -42.12
N ALA A 725 -36.61 -40.72 -42.69
CA ALA A 725 -36.28 -39.58 -43.55
C ALA A 725 -35.65 -38.42 -42.75
N ASP A 726 -36.11 -38.17 -41.52
CA ASP A 726 -35.48 -37.23 -40.58
C ASP A 726 -34.04 -37.64 -40.19
N LEU A 727 -33.71 -38.93 -40.24
CA LEU A 727 -32.37 -39.45 -39.97
C LEU A 727 -31.47 -39.30 -41.21
N GLU A 728 -31.99 -39.66 -42.39
CA GLU A 728 -31.32 -39.48 -43.68
C GLU A 728 -30.88 -38.03 -43.91
N ALA A 729 -31.78 -37.07 -43.66
CA ALA A 729 -31.54 -35.64 -43.80
C ALA A 729 -30.43 -35.05 -42.89
N ARG A 730 -29.88 -35.82 -41.93
CA ARG A 730 -28.72 -35.43 -41.10
C ARG A 730 -27.40 -35.96 -41.61
N GLY A 731 -27.44 -36.95 -42.50
CA GLY A 731 -26.27 -37.67 -42.95
C GLY A 731 -26.56 -39.16 -43.09
N THR A 732 -26.35 -39.68 -44.29
CA THR A 732 -26.55 -41.09 -44.65
C THR A 732 -25.60 -42.06 -43.93
N ALA A 733 -24.62 -41.57 -43.16
CA ALA A 733 -23.60 -42.37 -42.49
C ALA A 733 -24.17 -43.47 -41.58
N ALA A 734 -25.25 -43.19 -40.83
CA ALA A 734 -25.87 -44.17 -39.93
C ALA A 734 -26.43 -45.40 -40.68
N PHE A 735 -26.79 -45.26 -41.96
CA PHE A 735 -27.33 -46.33 -42.80
C PHE A 735 -26.24 -47.30 -43.31
N TYR A 736 -24.97 -47.07 -42.97
CA TYR A 736 -23.85 -47.90 -43.37
C TYR A 736 -23.06 -48.44 -42.18
N GLY A 737 -22.88 -49.76 -42.14
CA GLY A 737 -21.77 -50.37 -41.42
C GLY A 737 -20.44 -50.16 -42.17
N SER A 738 -19.34 -50.31 -41.44
CA SER A 738 -17.96 -50.05 -41.88
C SER A 738 -17.11 -51.29 -41.60
N TYR A 739 -16.44 -51.82 -42.63
CA TYR A 739 -15.52 -52.96 -42.50
C TYR A 739 -14.15 -52.61 -43.07
N LYS A 740 -13.10 -52.83 -42.28
CA LYS A 740 -11.73 -52.44 -42.59
C LYS A 740 -10.76 -53.61 -42.38
N TRP A 741 -9.91 -53.85 -43.38
CA TRP A 741 -8.92 -54.92 -43.38
C TRP A 741 -7.70 -54.50 -44.21
N GLY A 742 -6.60 -55.25 -44.08
CA GLY A 742 -5.40 -54.98 -44.86
C GLY A 742 -4.55 -56.22 -45.11
N TYR A 743 -3.70 -56.12 -46.13
CA TYR A 743 -2.73 -57.15 -46.50
C TYR A 743 -1.38 -56.49 -46.84
N SER A 744 -0.36 -56.80 -46.03
CA SER A 744 0.97 -56.16 -46.10
C SER A 744 0.88 -54.62 -46.05
N HIS A 745 1.02 -53.93 -47.17
CA HIS A 745 1.07 -52.46 -47.30
C HIS A 745 -0.23 -51.85 -47.87
N GLU A 746 -1.21 -52.66 -48.26
CA GLU A 746 -2.53 -52.16 -48.70
C GLU A 746 -3.58 -52.32 -47.59
N THR A 747 -4.46 -51.32 -47.45
CA THR A 747 -5.62 -51.33 -46.56
C THR A 747 -6.85 -50.91 -47.35
N LYS A 748 -7.94 -51.69 -47.25
CA LYS A 748 -9.24 -51.32 -47.81
C LYS A 748 -10.23 -51.01 -46.69
N THR A 749 -11.26 -50.24 -47.01
CA THR A 749 -12.45 -50.07 -46.16
C THR A 749 -13.65 -50.10 -47.07
N ALA A 750 -14.61 -50.99 -46.78
CA ALA A 750 -15.87 -51.09 -47.51
C ALA A 750 -17.02 -50.70 -46.59
N ARG A 751 -18.09 -50.16 -47.19
CA ARG A 751 -19.36 -49.92 -46.53
C ARG A 751 -20.35 -51.01 -46.94
N PHE A 752 -21.21 -51.39 -46.01
CA PHE A 752 -22.32 -52.32 -46.21
C PHE A 752 -23.56 -51.73 -45.53
N ASP A 753 -24.77 -52.13 -45.93
CA ASP A 753 -25.99 -51.56 -45.33
C ASP A 753 -26.10 -51.93 -43.85
N ALA A 754 -26.40 -50.95 -43.00
CA ALA A 754 -26.40 -51.10 -41.54
C ALA A 754 -27.43 -52.12 -41.04
N ALA A 755 -27.23 -52.66 -39.83
CA ALA A 755 -28.04 -53.75 -39.26
C ALA A 755 -29.53 -53.44 -39.29
N PHE A 756 -29.94 -52.21 -38.95
CA PHE A 756 -31.35 -51.84 -39.03
C PHE A 756 -31.92 -51.87 -40.46
N VAL A 757 -31.12 -51.49 -41.47
CA VAL A 757 -31.53 -51.55 -42.89
C VAL A 757 -31.69 -53.02 -43.32
N ARG A 758 -30.78 -53.89 -42.90
CA ARG A 758 -30.88 -55.34 -43.17
C ARG A 758 -32.10 -55.95 -42.47
N THR A 759 -32.41 -55.54 -41.23
CA THR A 759 -33.61 -55.94 -40.49
C THR A 759 -34.90 -55.47 -41.17
N LEU A 760 -35.00 -54.18 -41.54
CA LEU A 760 -36.18 -53.61 -42.19
C LEU A 760 -36.48 -54.25 -43.57
N ASN A 761 -35.48 -54.78 -44.27
CA ASN A 761 -35.69 -55.54 -45.51
C ASN A 761 -36.23 -56.96 -45.30
N GLN A 762 -36.14 -57.51 -44.09
CA GLN A 762 -36.48 -58.91 -43.78
C GLN A 762 -37.73 -59.06 -42.90
N VAL A 763 -37.96 -58.13 -41.98
CA VAL A 763 -39.08 -58.15 -41.04
C VAL A 763 -40.38 -57.70 -41.71
N SER A 764 -41.51 -58.25 -41.27
CA SER A 764 -42.84 -57.79 -41.66
C SER A 764 -43.20 -56.49 -40.94
N TRP A 765 -43.15 -55.35 -41.63
CA TRP A 765 -43.47 -54.04 -41.04
C TRP A 765 -44.16 -53.06 -42.00
N VAL A 766 -44.34 -53.40 -43.28
CA VAL A 766 -45.04 -52.55 -44.27
C VAL A 766 -46.45 -53.11 -44.48
N PRO A 767 -47.53 -52.31 -44.37
CA PRO A 767 -48.88 -52.80 -44.65
C PRO A 767 -49.06 -53.17 -46.13
N ASN A 768 -49.70 -54.30 -46.39
CA ASN A 768 -50.20 -54.67 -47.71
C ASN A 768 -51.56 -53.99 -48.00
N ALA A 769 -52.17 -54.30 -49.15
CA ALA A 769 -53.46 -53.73 -49.55
C ALA A 769 -54.64 -54.14 -48.64
N ASP A 770 -54.49 -55.22 -47.87
CA ASP A 770 -55.47 -55.76 -46.92
C ASP A 770 -55.20 -55.28 -45.47
N GLY A 771 -54.16 -54.48 -45.26
CA GLY A 771 -53.75 -53.94 -43.96
C GLY A 771 -52.84 -54.83 -43.12
N GLU A 772 -52.45 -56.02 -43.61
CA GLU A 772 -51.52 -56.91 -42.91
C GLU A 772 -50.06 -56.45 -43.09
N LEU A 773 -49.26 -56.53 -42.02
CA LEU A 773 -47.84 -56.20 -42.09
C LEU A 773 -47.05 -57.32 -42.80
N VAL A 774 -46.28 -56.94 -43.81
CA VAL A 774 -45.44 -57.81 -44.65
C VAL A 774 -44.05 -57.19 -44.89
N PRO A 775 -43.05 -57.95 -45.39
CA PRO A 775 -41.75 -57.38 -45.74
C PRO A 775 -41.86 -56.46 -46.96
N PRO A 776 -41.02 -55.39 -47.06
CA PRO A 776 -41.12 -54.39 -48.14
C PRO A 776 -41.16 -54.97 -49.55
N GLY A 777 -40.39 -56.04 -49.82
CA GLY A 777 -40.27 -56.67 -51.14
C GLY A 777 -41.55 -57.32 -51.68
N LEU A 778 -42.63 -57.39 -50.89
CA LEU A 778 -43.95 -57.84 -51.33
C LEU A 778 -44.88 -56.68 -51.76
N VAL A 779 -44.56 -55.44 -51.38
CA VAL A 779 -45.41 -54.24 -51.55
C VAL A 779 -44.81 -53.28 -52.58
N VAL A 780 -45.66 -52.72 -53.45
CA VAL A 780 -45.26 -51.66 -54.41
C VAL A 780 -45.40 -50.32 -53.70
N PHE A 781 -44.33 -49.53 -53.63
CA PHE A 781 -44.29 -48.31 -52.79
C PHE A 781 -45.45 -47.34 -53.04
N ASP A 782 -45.85 -47.15 -54.31
CA ASP A 782 -46.91 -46.22 -54.70
C ASP A 782 -48.28 -46.52 -54.07
N THR A 783 -48.53 -47.75 -53.63
CA THR A 783 -49.82 -48.11 -52.97
C THR A 783 -49.92 -47.59 -51.55
N LEU A 784 -48.80 -47.17 -50.93
CA LEU A 784 -48.73 -46.77 -49.52
C LEU A 784 -49.13 -45.32 -49.26
N SER A 785 -49.20 -44.48 -50.31
CA SER A 785 -49.43 -43.02 -50.20
C SER A 785 -48.42 -42.28 -49.29
N TRP A 786 -47.22 -42.85 -49.08
CA TRP A 786 -46.15 -42.21 -48.32
C TRP A 786 -45.37 -41.22 -49.20
N LYS A 787 -44.74 -40.21 -48.57
CA LYS A 787 -43.84 -39.31 -49.29
C LYS A 787 -42.58 -40.08 -49.73
N PRO A 788 -42.24 -40.13 -51.04
CA PRO A 788 -41.03 -40.80 -51.49
C PRO A 788 -39.77 -40.08 -50.97
N ASN A 789 -38.80 -40.86 -50.50
CA ASN A 789 -37.43 -40.41 -50.22
C ASN A 789 -36.50 -41.21 -51.14
N PRO A 790 -35.81 -40.58 -52.11
CA PRO A 790 -34.97 -41.30 -53.08
C PRO A 790 -33.88 -42.16 -52.43
N PHE A 791 -33.23 -41.69 -51.36
CA PHE A 791 -32.20 -42.46 -50.67
C PHE A 791 -32.77 -43.68 -49.97
N LEU A 792 -33.85 -43.53 -49.19
CA LEU A 792 -34.50 -44.67 -48.52
C LEU A 792 -35.01 -45.71 -49.52
N LEU A 793 -35.46 -45.30 -50.71
CA LEU A 793 -35.87 -46.21 -51.79
C LEU A 793 -34.68 -46.97 -52.45
N THR A 794 -33.43 -46.54 -52.23
CA THR A 794 -32.23 -47.35 -52.56
C THR A 794 -31.82 -48.33 -51.46
N LYS A 795 -32.47 -48.26 -50.28
CA LYS A 795 -32.09 -49.02 -49.08
C LYS A 795 -33.17 -49.98 -48.59
N ILE A 796 -34.43 -49.61 -48.74
CA ILE A 796 -35.58 -50.45 -48.44
C ILE A 796 -36.12 -51.00 -49.76
N ILE A 797 -35.99 -52.31 -49.93
CA ILE A 797 -36.21 -53.03 -51.20
C ILE A 797 -37.71 -53.29 -51.35
N PHE A 798 -38.43 -52.34 -51.93
CA PHE A 798 -39.84 -52.52 -52.32
C PHE A 798 -39.98 -53.33 -53.61
N LYS A 799 -41.19 -53.86 -53.86
CA LYS A 799 -41.51 -54.59 -55.09
C LYS A 799 -41.54 -53.62 -56.29
N PRO A 800 -40.79 -53.89 -57.38
CA PRO A 800 -40.71 -52.97 -58.51
C PRO A 800 -42.02 -52.91 -59.32
N PRO A 801 -42.39 -51.74 -59.89
CA PRO A 801 -43.51 -51.61 -60.80
C PRO A 801 -43.16 -52.24 -62.17
N ILE A 802 -43.86 -53.33 -62.52
CA ILE A 802 -43.52 -54.24 -63.64
C ILE A 802 -43.58 -53.57 -65.03
N ILE A 803 -44.24 -52.41 -65.16
CA ILE A 803 -44.53 -51.76 -66.45
C ILE A 803 -43.25 -51.23 -67.14
N ASP A 804 -42.37 -50.56 -66.41
CA ASP A 804 -41.22 -49.84 -67.01
C ASP A 804 -40.12 -50.77 -67.53
N GLN A 805 -40.05 -51.98 -66.98
CA GLN A 805 -39.06 -52.99 -67.38
C GLN A 805 -39.47 -53.68 -68.68
N LEU A 806 -40.75 -54.04 -68.82
CA LEU A 806 -41.31 -54.58 -70.07
C LEU A 806 -41.26 -53.57 -71.23
N ALA A 807 -41.43 -52.27 -70.93
CA ALA A 807 -41.30 -51.20 -71.92
C ALA A 807 -39.88 -51.15 -72.53
N LYS A 808 -38.84 -51.17 -71.67
CA LYS A 808 -37.44 -51.12 -72.11
C LYS A 808 -37.01 -52.36 -72.88
N GLU A 809 -37.44 -53.56 -72.47
CA GLU A 809 -37.13 -54.80 -73.20
C GLU A 809 -37.78 -54.86 -74.59
N ALA A 810 -38.89 -54.16 -74.79
CA ALA A 810 -39.53 -53.98 -76.10
C ALA A 810 -38.95 -52.81 -76.94
N GLY A 811 -37.99 -52.05 -76.41
CA GLY A 811 -37.42 -50.87 -77.08
C GLY A 811 -38.36 -49.66 -77.16
N ILE A 812 -39.39 -49.61 -76.31
CA ILE A 812 -40.42 -48.55 -76.31
C ILE A 812 -40.24 -47.65 -75.08
N ASP A 813 -40.36 -46.34 -75.27
CA ASP A 813 -40.38 -45.37 -74.16
C ASP A 813 -41.56 -45.68 -73.21
N PRO A 814 -41.33 -45.90 -71.90
CA PRO A 814 -42.41 -46.09 -70.92
C PRO A 814 -43.46 -44.96 -70.95
N ALA A 815 -43.05 -43.71 -71.22
CA ALA A 815 -43.95 -42.58 -71.33
C ALA A 815 -44.90 -42.70 -72.55
N ALA A 816 -44.46 -43.32 -73.65
CA ALA A 816 -45.30 -43.58 -74.82
C ALA A 816 -46.34 -44.68 -74.54
N LEU A 817 -45.96 -45.73 -73.80
CA LEU A 817 -46.90 -46.78 -73.36
C LEU A 817 -47.95 -46.23 -72.39
N ASP A 818 -47.56 -45.36 -71.46
CA ASP A 818 -48.51 -44.70 -70.57
C ASP A 818 -49.40 -43.67 -71.29
N LEU A 819 -48.90 -43.02 -72.34
CA LEU A 819 -49.70 -42.15 -73.21
C LEU A 819 -50.76 -42.97 -73.98
N LEU A 820 -50.39 -44.12 -74.56
CA LEU A 820 -51.32 -45.04 -75.24
C LEU A 820 -52.40 -45.55 -74.28
N ARG A 821 -52.01 -45.90 -73.04
CA ARG A 821 -52.92 -46.27 -71.95
C ARG A 821 -53.91 -45.14 -71.63
N LYS A 822 -53.44 -43.90 -71.50
CA LYS A 822 -54.27 -42.70 -71.24
C LYS A 822 -55.19 -42.33 -72.41
N LEU A 823 -54.82 -42.66 -73.65
CA LEU A 823 -55.62 -42.42 -74.86
C LEU A 823 -56.61 -43.57 -75.19
N GLY A 824 -56.59 -44.65 -74.40
CA GLY A 824 -57.50 -45.80 -74.52
C GLY A 824 -57.21 -46.72 -75.70
N ILE A 825 -56.03 -46.65 -76.30
CA ILE A 825 -55.69 -47.37 -77.54
C ILE A 825 -55.12 -48.75 -77.18
N THR A 826 -55.87 -49.81 -77.50
CA THR A 826 -55.58 -51.20 -77.05
C THR A 826 -55.26 -52.18 -78.17
N ASN A 827 -55.32 -51.75 -79.44
CA ASN A 827 -55.05 -52.60 -80.60
C ASN A 827 -54.45 -51.79 -81.75
N VAL A 828 -53.77 -52.49 -82.66
CA VAL A 828 -53.04 -51.88 -83.79
C VAL A 828 -53.98 -51.09 -84.71
N ALA A 829 -55.19 -51.57 -84.99
CA ALA A 829 -56.10 -50.92 -85.94
C ALA A 829 -56.57 -49.53 -85.48
N ASP A 830 -56.89 -49.35 -84.19
CA ASP A 830 -57.22 -48.02 -83.63
C ASP A 830 -56.00 -47.09 -83.65
N LEU A 831 -54.79 -47.61 -83.36
CA LEU A 831 -53.55 -46.84 -83.46
C LEU A 831 -53.28 -46.37 -84.91
N THR A 832 -53.33 -47.29 -85.88
CA THR A 832 -53.16 -46.99 -87.32
C THR A 832 -54.22 -46.00 -87.81
N SER A 833 -55.47 -46.14 -87.37
CA SER A 833 -56.57 -45.26 -87.76
C SER A 833 -56.42 -43.84 -87.21
N ARG A 834 -55.89 -43.64 -85.99
CA ARG A 834 -55.67 -42.30 -85.41
C ARG A 834 -54.40 -41.63 -85.94
N LEU A 835 -53.41 -42.41 -86.38
CA LEU A 835 -52.18 -41.91 -87.00
C LEU A 835 -52.29 -41.69 -88.52
N GLY A 836 -53.43 -42.03 -89.14
CA GLY A 836 -53.72 -41.74 -90.56
C GLY A 836 -52.92 -42.57 -91.57
N ILE A 837 -52.37 -43.70 -91.16
CA ILE A 837 -51.49 -44.54 -91.99
C ILE A 837 -52.33 -45.41 -92.92
N THR A 838 -52.26 -45.15 -94.23
CA THR A 838 -53.15 -45.76 -95.25
C THR A 838 -52.58 -46.99 -95.98
N ASN A 839 -51.33 -47.38 -95.73
CA ASN A 839 -50.75 -48.65 -96.17
C ASN A 839 -49.73 -49.15 -95.13
N PRO A 840 -49.88 -50.36 -94.56
CA PRO A 840 -48.84 -50.98 -93.74
C PRO A 840 -47.73 -51.59 -94.61
N PRO A 841 -46.46 -51.59 -94.16
CA PRO A 841 -45.42 -52.44 -94.74
C PRO A 841 -45.76 -53.94 -94.57
N PRO A 842 -45.32 -54.82 -95.48
CA PRO A 842 -45.56 -56.26 -95.36
C PRO A 842 -44.75 -56.88 -94.22
N GLU A 843 -45.31 -57.92 -93.58
CA GLU A 843 -44.57 -58.78 -92.66
C GLU A 843 -43.44 -59.51 -93.41
N ALA A 844 -42.26 -59.56 -92.79
CA ALA A 844 -41.11 -60.33 -93.27
C ALA A 844 -40.70 -61.34 -92.19
N GLU A 845 -40.78 -62.62 -92.52
CA GLU A 845 -40.40 -63.72 -91.62
C GLU A 845 -38.86 -63.85 -91.44
N PRO A 846 -38.38 -64.56 -90.40
CA PRO A 846 -37.05 -64.33 -89.84
C PRO A 846 -35.90 -64.92 -90.65
N SER A 847 -34.84 -64.13 -90.82
CA SER A 847 -33.53 -64.55 -91.31
C SER A 847 -32.48 -64.52 -90.19
N THR A 848 -31.87 -65.66 -89.90
CA THR A 848 -30.83 -65.80 -88.86
C THR A 848 -29.42 -65.47 -89.36
N ALA A 849 -28.60 -64.89 -88.47
CA ALA A 849 -27.12 -64.93 -88.45
C ALA A 849 -26.36 -64.11 -89.53
N PRO A 850 -25.04 -63.88 -89.40
CA PRO A 850 -24.22 -63.61 -88.19
C PRO A 850 -23.23 -62.42 -88.38
N GLU A 851 -22.23 -62.30 -87.49
CA GLU A 851 -21.00 -61.46 -87.60
C GLU A 851 -21.19 -59.93 -87.42
N PRO A 852 -20.12 -59.12 -87.26
CA PRO A 852 -18.72 -59.42 -86.90
C PRO A 852 -18.21 -58.63 -85.64
N GLU A 853 -16.91 -58.71 -85.37
CA GLU A 853 -16.17 -57.77 -84.49
C GLU A 853 -15.66 -56.53 -85.27
N ALA A 854 -15.09 -55.57 -84.52
CA ALA A 854 -14.03 -54.61 -84.90
C ALA A 854 -14.37 -53.14 -85.26
N ASP A 855 -13.50 -52.29 -84.71
CA ASP A 855 -13.03 -50.95 -85.10
C ASP A 855 -13.86 -49.65 -84.92
N GLU A 856 -13.18 -48.72 -84.23
CA GLU A 856 -13.29 -47.24 -84.17
C GLU A 856 -13.26 -46.58 -85.58
N PRO A 857 -13.68 -45.29 -85.79
CA PRO A 857 -13.08 -44.14 -85.09
C PRO A 857 -13.83 -42.78 -84.96
N SER A 858 -13.23 -41.90 -84.15
CA SER A 858 -13.05 -40.43 -84.26
C SER A 858 -14.24 -39.46 -84.49
N ASP A 859 -14.46 -38.63 -83.47
CA ASP A 859 -14.43 -37.14 -83.46
C ASP A 859 -15.47 -36.24 -84.17
N ASP A 860 -16.02 -35.34 -83.33
CA ASP A 860 -16.33 -33.91 -83.53
C ASP A 860 -16.92 -33.35 -84.84
N VAL A 861 -18.11 -32.74 -84.71
CA VAL A 861 -18.38 -31.37 -85.21
C VAL A 861 -19.17 -30.56 -84.17
N TYR A 862 -18.79 -29.29 -83.98
CA TYR A 862 -19.34 -28.33 -83.02
C TYR A 862 -20.53 -27.50 -83.54
N ASP A 863 -21.32 -27.00 -82.58
CA ASP A 863 -22.10 -25.74 -82.56
C ASP A 863 -23.16 -25.38 -83.62
N ASN A 864 -24.24 -24.76 -83.14
CA ASN A 864 -24.75 -23.42 -83.52
C ASN A 864 -26.12 -23.18 -82.84
N ALA A 865 -26.55 -22.00 -82.38
CA ALA A 865 -25.86 -20.78 -81.93
C ALA A 865 -26.91 -19.75 -81.43
N LYS A 866 -26.53 -18.87 -80.48
CA LYS A 866 -26.93 -17.43 -80.42
C LYS A 866 -28.42 -17.05 -80.21
N ASP A 867 -28.81 -15.80 -79.90
CA ASP A 867 -28.11 -14.52 -79.59
C ASP A 867 -29.01 -13.68 -78.65
N LEU A 868 -28.42 -12.77 -77.84
CA LEU A 868 -28.88 -11.37 -77.60
C LEU A 868 -28.01 -10.66 -76.54
N TYR A 869 -27.74 -9.36 -76.73
CA TYR A 869 -26.70 -8.58 -76.04
C TYR A 869 -27.22 -7.26 -75.42
N GLY A 870 -26.42 -6.71 -74.49
CA GLY A 870 -26.25 -5.26 -74.28
C GLY A 870 -26.78 -4.71 -72.94
N ASP A 871 -26.11 -3.77 -72.26
CA ASP A 871 -24.78 -3.16 -72.47
C ASP A 871 -24.22 -2.67 -71.11
N ASP A 872 -22.94 -2.96 -70.81
CA ASP A 872 -21.98 -2.09 -70.07
C ASP A 872 -20.63 -2.83 -69.85
N MET A 873 -19.54 -2.33 -70.48
CA MET A 873 -18.18 -2.92 -70.60
C MET A 873 -17.22 -1.79 -71.09
N PRO A 874 -15.86 -1.77 -70.93
CA PRO A 874 -14.84 -2.85 -70.74
C PRO A 874 -13.89 -2.60 -69.54
N ASP A 875 -12.66 -3.13 -69.34
CA ASP A 875 -11.65 -3.96 -70.07
C ASP A 875 -10.89 -4.80 -68.96
N ILE A 876 -10.25 -5.99 -69.09
CA ILE A 876 -9.48 -6.65 -70.17
C ILE A 876 -8.09 -5.92 -70.33
N PRO A 877 -6.90 -6.52 -70.63
CA PRO A 877 -6.57 -7.81 -71.29
C PRO A 877 -5.59 -8.74 -70.46
N PRO A 878 -4.68 -9.60 -71.01
CA PRO A 878 -4.65 -11.07 -70.75
C PRO A 878 -3.30 -11.60 -70.17
N GLY A 879 -2.98 -12.90 -69.99
CA GLY A 879 -3.69 -14.20 -70.14
C GLY A 879 -2.70 -15.36 -70.45
N THR A 880 -3.20 -16.60 -70.65
CA THR A 880 -2.50 -17.84 -71.10
C THR A 880 -1.63 -18.60 -70.03
N PRO A 881 -1.23 -19.89 -70.21
CA PRO A 881 -1.99 -20.99 -69.56
C PRO A 881 -1.17 -22.19 -68.98
N ASP A 882 -1.93 -23.21 -68.56
CA ASP A 882 -1.67 -24.65 -68.30
C ASP A 882 -0.78 -25.43 -69.31
N PRO A 883 -0.44 -26.73 -69.11
CA PRO A 883 -0.57 -27.59 -67.90
C PRO A 883 0.67 -28.49 -67.59
N ASP A 884 0.47 -29.40 -66.62
CA ASP A 884 1.00 -30.78 -66.53
C ASP A 884 2.44 -31.06 -66.05
N GLY A 885 2.59 -32.22 -65.41
CA GLY A 885 3.85 -32.77 -64.88
C GLY A 885 4.28 -32.27 -63.49
N GLY A 886 4.86 -33.08 -62.61
CA GLY A 886 5.19 -34.50 -62.79
C GLY A 886 6.46 -34.99 -62.10
N ASP A 887 6.83 -34.45 -60.93
CA ASP A 887 7.89 -34.95 -60.03
C ASP A 887 7.84 -34.12 -58.71
N GLY A 888 8.29 -34.57 -57.54
CA GLY A 888 8.84 -35.89 -57.21
C GLY A 888 9.77 -35.82 -55.98
N VAL A 889 9.36 -36.41 -54.84
CA VAL A 889 10.15 -36.58 -53.59
C VAL A 889 10.50 -35.27 -52.84
N GLY A 890 10.41 -35.17 -51.50
CA GLY A 890 9.85 -36.11 -50.53
C GLY A 890 10.19 -35.77 -49.06
N THR A 891 9.42 -36.38 -48.14
CA THR A 891 9.83 -36.98 -46.85
C THR A 891 11.08 -36.42 -46.11
N GLY A 892 11.04 -36.05 -44.82
CA GLY A 892 10.03 -36.22 -43.79
C GLY A 892 10.25 -37.46 -42.90
N ALA A 893 10.65 -37.25 -41.65
CA ALA A 893 10.64 -38.21 -40.55
C ALA A 893 10.72 -37.47 -39.19
N GLY A 894 10.01 -37.87 -38.13
CA GLY A 894 9.01 -38.93 -38.06
C GLY A 894 8.24 -38.92 -36.73
N GLY A 895 7.01 -39.44 -36.74
CA GLY A 895 6.28 -39.80 -35.52
C GLY A 895 6.80 -41.11 -34.90
N GLY A 896 6.48 -41.35 -33.63
CA GLY A 896 6.95 -42.54 -32.91
C GLY A 896 6.40 -43.87 -33.44
N GLY A 897 7.26 -44.90 -33.48
CA GLY A 897 6.93 -46.24 -33.95
C GLY A 897 6.80 -47.26 -32.81
N GLN A 898 5.56 -47.74 -32.62
CA GLN A 898 5.11 -49.05 -32.09
C GLN A 898 6.09 -49.99 -31.33
N GLY A 899 5.65 -50.49 -30.18
CA GLY A 899 6.21 -51.69 -29.54
C GLY A 899 5.41 -52.18 -28.34
N ARG A 900 4.78 -53.37 -28.44
CA ARG A 900 4.12 -54.09 -27.33
C ARG A 900 4.71 -55.49 -27.24
N THR A 901 4.74 -56.08 -26.03
CA THR A 901 5.53 -57.27 -25.62
C THR A 901 7.03 -56.99 -25.45
N GLY A 902 7.75 -57.51 -24.43
CA GLY A 902 7.29 -58.01 -23.13
C GLY A 902 7.90 -59.33 -22.63
N THR A 903 9.13 -59.32 -22.09
CA THR A 903 9.74 -60.35 -21.21
C THR A 903 11.08 -59.84 -20.61
N GLY A 904 11.55 -60.42 -19.49
CA GLY A 904 13.01 -60.64 -19.30
C GLY A 904 13.82 -59.81 -18.27
N THR A 905 13.58 -60.02 -16.98
CA THR A 905 14.62 -60.25 -15.91
C THR A 905 16.02 -59.57 -15.94
N SER A 906 16.27 -58.74 -14.90
CA SER A 906 17.35 -58.91 -13.88
C SER A 906 18.82 -58.38 -14.04
N ARG A 907 19.20 -57.59 -13.00
CA ARG A 907 20.49 -57.54 -12.22
C ARG A 907 21.72 -56.75 -12.74
N GLY A 908 22.45 -56.15 -11.76
CA GLY A 908 23.71 -55.40 -11.88
C GLY A 908 23.49 -53.88 -12.02
N GLY A 909 24.13 -52.95 -11.30
CA GLY A 909 25.24 -52.99 -10.33
C GLY A 909 26.61 -52.76 -10.99
N GLY A 910 27.48 -51.83 -10.58
CA GLY A 910 27.44 -50.80 -9.52
C GLY A 910 28.79 -50.05 -9.40
N GLN A 911 28.95 -49.10 -8.46
CA GLN A 911 30.15 -48.23 -8.26
C GLN A 911 30.40 -47.22 -9.43
N GLY A 912 31.09 -46.07 -9.31
CA GLY A 912 31.78 -45.30 -8.25
C GLY A 912 32.75 -44.29 -8.93
N ASN A 913 33.44 -43.30 -8.34
CA ASN A 913 33.38 -42.57 -7.05
C ASN A 913 34.43 -41.41 -7.10
N GLY A 914 34.17 -40.21 -6.54
CA GLY A 914 35.15 -39.10 -6.38
C GLY A 914 35.51 -38.27 -7.65
N GLY A 915 36.20 -37.12 -7.57
CA GLY A 915 36.47 -36.26 -6.40
C GLY A 915 37.66 -35.25 -6.52
N ALA A 916 37.38 -33.96 -6.23
CA ALA A 916 38.27 -32.91 -5.64
C ALA A 916 39.37 -32.11 -6.44
N ARG A 917 39.33 -30.76 -6.28
CA ARG A 917 40.42 -29.71 -6.31
C ARG A 917 41.16 -29.46 -7.66
N GLY A 918 41.71 -28.27 -8.00
CA GLY A 918 41.82 -26.93 -7.39
C GLY A 918 43.29 -26.48 -7.13
N GLY A 919 43.81 -25.27 -7.43
CA GLY A 919 43.25 -24.00 -8.00
C GLY A 919 44.35 -22.91 -8.22
N SER A 920 44.00 -21.61 -8.25
CA SER A 920 44.87 -20.39 -8.50
C SER A 920 45.33 -20.18 -9.98
N GLY A 921 45.77 -19.00 -10.48
CA GLY A 921 45.93 -17.61 -9.94
C GLY A 921 46.47 -16.64 -11.03
N ASP A 922 46.55 -15.32 -10.74
CA ASP A 922 47.13 -14.19 -11.55
C ASP A 922 46.49 -13.86 -12.94
N GLY A 923 46.53 -12.64 -13.52
CA GLY A 923 46.89 -11.30 -13.01
C GLY A 923 47.55 -10.34 -14.05
N ALA A 924 46.86 -9.32 -14.60
CA ALA A 924 47.45 -8.20 -15.38
C ALA A 924 46.47 -7.03 -15.72
N ASN A 925 47.01 -5.86 -16.08
CA ASN A 925 46.29 -4.61 -16.43
C ASN A 925 45.95 -4.46 -17.94
N GLY A 926 44.95 -3.62 -18.27
CA GLY A 926 44.76 -3.08 -19.63
C GLY A 926 43.53 -2.19 -19.78
N ALA A 927 43.67 -0.98 -20.35
CA ALA A 927 42.58 -0.01 -20.57
C ALA A 927 42.19 0.12 -22.05
N GLY A 928 40.91 0.39 -22.36
CA GLY A 928 40.42 0.52 -23.74
C GLY A 928 39.03 1.17 -23.87
N LYS A 929 38.95 2.23 -24.69
CA LYS A 929 37.78 3.09 -24.95
C LYS A 929 36.51 2.35 -25.42
N GLY A 930 35.35 2.90 -25.09
CA GLY A 930 34.03 2.40 -25.52
C GLY A 930 33.53 2.92 -26.88
N GLY A 931 32.26 2.60 -27.20
CA GLY A 931 31.50 3.07 -28.35
C GLY A 931 30.35 2.11 -28.73
N GLY A 932 29.22 2.62 -29.24
CA GLY A 932 28.23 1.79 -29.97
C GLY A 932 26.85 1.54 -29.32
N THR A 933 26.09 2.62 -29.10
CA THR A 933 24.66 2.76 -29.48
C THR A 933 23.77 1.52 -29.73
N SER A 934 22.62 1.46 -29.04
CA SER A 934 21.30 1.24 -29.65
C SER A 934 20.20 1.80 -28.74
N GLY A 935 19.05 2.21 -29.29
CA GLY A 935 18.00 2.92 -28.55
C GLY A 935 16.62 2.24 -28.62
N GLY A 936 15.78 2.51 -27.62
CA GLY A 936 14.38 2.13 -27.58
C GLY A 936 13.56 3.22 -26.87
N GLY A 937 12.52 3.73 -27.51
CA GLY A 937 11.81 4.93 -27.06
C GLY A 937 10.96 4.73 -25.80
N HIS A 938 10.89 5.75 -24.95
CA HIS A 938 9.90 5.86 -23.88
C HIS A 938 9.11 7.15 -24.04
N GLY A 939 7.78 7.05 -23.97
CA GLY A 939 6.88 8.19 -24.05
C GLY A 939 7.01 9.11 -22.84
N LYS A 940 6.82 10.41 -23.06
CA LYS A 940 6.88 11.45 -22.01
C LYS A 940 5.92 11.10 -20.86
N ARG A 941 6.46 10.97 -19.64
CA ARG A 941 5.67 10.90 -18.39
C ARG A 941 5.73 12.26 -17.70
N THR A 942 4.58 12.71 -17.19
CA THR A 942 4.47 13.98 -16.46
C THR A 942 5.05 13.86 -15.04
N PRO A 943 5.81 14.85 -14.54
CA PRO A 943 6.20 14.93 -13.13
C PRO A 943 4.98 14.90 -12.21
N GLY A 944 5.12 14.31 -11.02
CA GLY A 944 4.07 14.22 -10.00
C GLY A 944 3.25 12.91 -9.98
N SER A 945 3.50 11.98 -10.91
CA SER A 945 2.87 10.65 -10.89
C SER A 945 3.62 9.64 -9.99
N ALA A 946 2.88 8.73 -9.35
CA ALA A 946 3.44 7.68 -8.50
C ALA A 946 4.30 6.71 -9.33
N GLY A 947 5.62 6.84 -9.23
CA GLY A 947 6.59 6.13 -10.08
C GLY A 947 7.51 7.05 -10.92
N GLY A 948 7.39 8.38 -10.80
CA GLY A 948 8.49 9.28 -11.13
C GLY A 948 9.68 9.11 -10.15
N ARG A 949 10.88 9.53 -10.56
CA ARG A 949 11.99 9.67 -9.60
C ARG A 949 11.60 10.72 -8.54
N PRO A 950 11.86 10.50 -7.25
CA PRO A 950 11.63 11.53 -6.23
C PRO A 950 12.55 12.75 -6.51
N PHE A 951 12.03 13.95 -6.28
CA PHE A 951 12.86 15.15 -6.18
C PHE A 951 13.68 15.05 -4.89
N ILE A 952 14.98 14.86 -5.03
CA ILE A 952 15.94 14.77 -3.92
C ILE A 952 16.80 16.02 -3.94
N SER A 953 16.75 16.81 -2.87
CA SER A 953 17.69 17.91 -2.63
C SER A 953 18.93 17.34 -1.97
N TYR A 954 20.05 17.34 -2.68
CA TYR A 954 21.33 16.93 -2.12
C TYR A 954 21.94 18.04 -1.28
N VAL A 955 22.61 17.68 -0.18
CA VAL A 955 23.48 18.58 0.58
C VAL A 955 24.87 17.96 0.55
N GLY A 956 25.89 18.73 0.18
CA GLY A 956 27.28 18.30 0.14
C GLY A 956 28.14 19.16 1.08
N THR A 957 29.18 18.57 1.66
CA THR A 957 30.22 19.28 2.41
C THR A 957 31.46 19.41 1.55
N HIS A 958 31.54 20.49 0.79
CA HIS A 958 32.75 20.90 0.10
C HIS A 958 33.47 21.90 1.01
N PRO A 959 34.70 21.61 1.49
CA PRO A 959 35.41 22.46 2.44
C PRO A 959 35.99 23.73 1.80
N ASP A 960 36.09 23.76 0.47
CA ASP A 960 36.56 24.88 -0.34
C ASP A 960 35.50 25.17 -1.43
N ASP A 961 35.16 26.44 -1.67
CA ASP A 961 34.25 26.84 -2.77
C ASP A 961 34.91 26.69 -4.15
N ASP A 962 36.25 26.69 -4.22
CA ASP A 962 37.06 26.60 -5.46
C ASP A 962 37.18 25.16 -6.00
N GLY A 963 36.04 24.48 -6.18
CA GLY A 963 35.97 23.28 -7.02
C GLY A 963 36.26 23.62 -8.49
N PRO A 964 36.77 22.67 -9.30
CA PRO A 964 36.88 22.88 -10.74
C PRO A 964 35.49 23.15 -11.33
N ASP A 965 35.39 24.15 -12.22
CA ASP A 965 34.10 24.63 -12.73
C ASP A 965 33.24 23.47 -13.27
N PRO A 966 31.95 23.37 -12.90
CA PRO A 966 31.12 22.22 -13.22
C PRO A 966 30.70 22.12 -14.71
N ASP A 967 30.99 23.14 -15.53
CA ASP A 967 30.90 23.08 -17.00
C ASP A 967 32.29 22.96 -17.67
N GLY A 968 33.39 22.94 -16.88
CA GLY A 968 34.77 22.85 -17.34
C GLY A 968 35.39 24.16 -17.86
N LEU A 969 34.76 25.29 -17.55
CA LEU A 969 35.12 26.64 -18.03
C LEU A 969 36.25 27.27 -17.23
N ASP A 970 36.94 28.27 -17.80
CA ASP A 970 37.75 29.20 -17.00
C ASP A 970 36.90 30.29 -16.31
N GLN A 971 37.48 31.00 -15.34
CA GLN A 971 36.77 32.01 -14.55
C GLN A 971 36.25 33.18 -15.41
N ALA A 972 36.96 33.58 -16.47
CA ALA A 972 36.55 34.65 -17.36
C ALA A 972 35.43 34.18 -18.32
N GLU A 973 35.47 32.92 -18.77
CA GLU A 973 34.39 32.30 -19.54
C GLU A 973 33.10 32.17 -18.71
N ARG A 974 33.20 31.68 -17.46
CA ARG A 974 32.06 31.60 -16.51
C ARG A 974 31.40 32.97 -16.33
N MET A 975 32.18 34.02 -16.05
CA MET A 975 31.65 35.38 -15.85
C MET A 975 30.99 35.96 -17.12
N GLN A 976 31.50 35.65 -18.32
CA GLN A 976 30.87 36.08 -19.58
C GLN A 976 29.53 35.37 -19.82
N ILE A 977 29.45 34.08 -19.52
CA ILE A 977 28.25 33.25 -19.71
C ILE A 977 27.16 33.63 -18.68
N GLU A 978 27.56 33.94 -17.46
CA GLU A 978 26.71 34.48 -16.40
C GLU A 978 26.19 35.88 -16.72
N GLY A 979 27.05 36.79 -17.19
CA GLY A 979 26.63 38.11 -17.68
C GLY A 979 25.61 38.02 -18.84
N SER A 980 25.84 37.11 -19.78
CA SER A 980 24.93 36.84 -20.91
C SER A 980 23.59 36.25 -20.45
N ALA A 981 23.61 35.35 -19.45
CA ALA A 981 22.40 34.80 -18.83
C ALA A 981 21.57 35.90 -18.12
N ILE A 982 22.23 36.82 -17.43
CA ILE A 982 21.58 37.97 -16.78
C ILE A 982 20.95 38.92 -17.82
N ASP A 983 21.65 39.24 -18.91
CA ASP A 983 21.09 40.09 -19.97
C ASP A 983 19.90 39.45 -20.70
N LEU A 984 19.91 38.12 -20.87
CA LEU A 984 18.74 37.37 -21.36
C LEU A 984 17.55 37.48 -20.40
N ILE A 985 17.78 37.37 -19.09
CA ILE A 985 16.72 37.49 -18.08
C ILE A 985 16.15 38.92 -18.04
N VAL A 986 16.99 39.95 -18.02
CA VAL A 986 16.55 41.36 -18.04
C VAL A 986 15.82 41.71 -19.34
N GLY A 987 16.22 41.11 -20.48
CA GLY A 987 15.50 41.23 -21.74
C GLY A 987 14.11 40.56 -21.75
N LEU A 988 13.92 39.51 -20.94
CA LEU A 988 12.63 38.82 -20.77
C LEU A 988 11.75 39.45 -19.67
N GLU A 989 12.36 40.07 -18.66
CA GLU A 989 11.67 40.74 -17.54
C GLU A 989 12.32 42.11 -17.23
N PRO A 990 11.95 43.18 -17.95
CA PRO A 990 12.53 44.52 -17.79
C PRO A 990 12.28 45.20 -16.43
N ALA A 991 11.54 44.56 -15.52
CA ALA A 991 11.36 45.02 -14.14
C ALA A 991 12.47 44.55 -13.19
N LEU A 992 13.29 43.57 -13.60
CA LEU A 992 14.43 43.10 -12.81
C LEU A 992 15.65 44.02 -13.00
N CYS A 993 16.15 44.55 -11.90
CA CYS A 993 17.37 45.35 -11.81
C CYS A 993 18.55 44.50 -11.35
N ARG A 994 19.75 44.75 -11.92
CA ARG A 994 21.01 44.17 -11.43
C ARG A 994 21.33 44.70 -10.03
N THR A 995 21.76 43.80 -9.15
CA THR A 995 22.21 44.12 -7.78
C THR A 995 23.63 44.71 -7.84
N PRO A 996 24.01 45.65 -6.94
CA PRO A 996 25.39 46.13 -6.86
C PRO A 996 26.40 45.01 -6.60
N GLU A 997 27.63 45.19 -7.11
CA GLU A 997 28.74 44.26 -6.91
C GLU A 997 29.00 43.99 -5.42
N GLY A 998 29.19 42.72 -5.06
CA GLY A 998 29.45 42.29 -3.68
C GLY A 998 28.24 41.83 -2.87
N ASN A 999 27.04 41.73 -3.44
CA ASN A 999 25.92 41.04 -2.79
C ASN A 999 26.06 39.50 -2.90
N PRO A 1000 26.16 38.74 -1.80
CA PRO A 1000 26.41 37.29 -1.85
C PRO A 1000 25.13 36.42 -1.94
N GLY A 1001 23.93 37.01 -2.06
CA GLY A 1001 22.65 36.31 -1.87
C GLY A 1001 21.67 36.26 -3.04
N PHE A 1002 21.85 37.11 -4.06
CA PHE A 1002 21.03 37.18 -5.29
C PHE A 1002 21.63 38.16 -6.31
N ASP A 1003 21.45 37.92 -7.61
CA ASP A 1003 22.00 38.75 -8.69
C ASP A 1003 21.04 39.86 -9.14
N LEU A 1004 19.74 39.57 -9.13
CA LEU A 1004 18.68 40.42 -9.64
C LEU A 1004 17.61 40.67 -8.57
N PHE A 1005 16.96 41.84 -8.62
CA PHE A 1005 15.82 42.16 -7.77
C PHE A 1005 14.76 42.97 -8.51
N GLU A 1006 13.51 42.90 -8.05
CA GLU A 1006 12.43 43.80 -8.45
C GLU A 1006 12.07 44.71 -7.28
N ALA A 1007 11.78 45.98 -7.57
CA ALA A 1007 11.32 46.95 -6.59
C ALA A 1007 9.93 47.49 -6.95
N ASP A 1008 9.12 47.81 -5.94
CA ASP A 1008 7.83 48.47 -6.12
C ASP A 1008 7.99 49.96 -6.50
N SER A 1009 6.86 50.63 -6.75
CA SER A 1009 6.82 52.07 -7.07
C SER A 1009 7.27 52.99 -5.93
N GLY A 1010 7.52 52.47 -4.73
CA GLY A 1010 8.15 53.16 -3.61
C GLY A 1010 9.66 52.88 -3.49
N GLY A 1011 10.24 52.06 -4.37
CA GLY A 1011 11.65 51.65 -4.33
C GLY A 1011 11.96 50.53 -3.32
N LYS A 1012 10.95 49.91 -2.71
CA LYS A 1012 11.13 48.77 -1.81
C LYS A 1012 11.30 47.49 -2.63
N GLN A 1013 12.33 46.70 -2.33
CA GLN A 1013 12.52 45.38 -2.96
C GLN A 1013 11.36 44.43 -2.58
N ILE A 1014 10.79 43.77 -3.59
CA ILE A 1014 9.62 42.87 -3.47
C ILE A 1014 9.85 41.47 -4.03
N ARG A 1015 10.87 41.29 -4.87
CA ARG A 1015 11.28 39.99 -5.41
C ARG A 1015 12.80 39.95 -5.53
N TRP A 1016 13.39 38.81 -5.20
CA TRP A 1016 14.83 38.53 -5.26
C TRP A 1016 15.06 37.32 -6.16
N VAL A 1017 16.05 37.40 -7.05
CA VAL A 1017 16.30 36.39 -8.07
C VAL A 1017 17.79 36.08 -8.17
N GLU A 1018 18.13 34.84 -7.82
CA GLU A 1018 19.44 34.23 -8.05
C GLU A 1018 19.51 33.62 -9.45
N VAL A 1019 20.62 33.78 -10.15
CA VAL A 1019 20.82 33.32 -11.53
C VAL A 1019 21.94 32.28 -11.59
N LYS A 1020 21.63 31.08 -12.09
CA LYS A 1020 22.65 30.04 -12.37
C LYS A 1020 22.72 29.76 -13.86
N SER A 1021 23.86 30.04 -14.48
CA SER A 1021 24.14 29.75 -15.88
C SER A 1021 24.73 28.35 -16.07
N MET A 1022 24.45 27.71 -17.22
CA MET A 1022 25.08 26.44 -17.60
C MET A 1022 25.14 26.25 -19.11
N THR A 1023 26.10 25.46 -19.58
CA THR A 1023 26.30 25.15 -21.00
C THR A 1023 25.35 24.06 -21.51
N GLY A 1024 24.91 23.16 -20.62
CA GLY A 1024 23.90 22.12 -20.86
C GLY A 1024 22.56 22.41 -20.16
N THR A 1025 22.00 21.39 -19.52
CA THR A 1025 20.70 21.38 -18.83
C THR A 1025 20.76 20.76 -17.43
N LEU A 1026 19.68 20.92 -16.65
CA LEU A 1026 19.48 20.23 -15.37
C LEU A 1026 19.35 18.70 -15.47
N GLU A 1027 19.19 18.15 -16.69
CA GLU A 1027 19.32 16.69 -16.92
C GLU A 1027 20.79 16.24 -16.99
N ASP A 1028 21.71 17.14 -17.36
CA ASP A 1028 23.14 16.87 -17.46
C ASP A 1028 23.86 16.98 -16.10
N ARG A 1029 23.52 18.02 -15.30
CA ARG A 1029 24.04 18.21 -13.94
C ARG A 1029 23.12 19.06 -13.03
N PRO A 1030 23.15 18.87 -11.70
CA PRO A 1030 22.44 19.76 -10.78
C PRO A 1030 23.06 21.16 -10.71
N VAL A 1031 22.31 22.10 -10.12
CA VAL A 1031 22.80 23.39 -9.62
C VAL A 1031 22.74 23.42 -8.10
N GLY A 1032 23.72 24.04 -7.46
CA GLY A 1032 23.71 24.35 -6.03
C GLY A 1032 23.29 25.79 -5.76
N LEU A 1033 22.84 26.03 -4.52
CA LEU A 1033 22.87 27.34 -3.88
C LEU A 1033 23.98 27.31 -2.83
N SER A 1034 24.73 28.40 -2.65
CA SER A 1034 25.65 28.52 -1.51
C SER A 1034 24.87 28.60 -0.19
N HIS A 1035 25.55 28.43 0.95
CA HIS A 1035 24.93 28.59 2.28
C HIS A 1035 24.18 29.92 2.39
N THR A 1036 24.83 31.00 1.98
CA THR A 1036 24.26 32.36 1.99
C THR A 1036 23.03 32.47 1.09
N GLN A 1037 23.09 31.96 -0.14
CA GLN A 1037 21.96 31.99 -1.08
C GLN A 1037 20.77 31.16 -0.57
N PHE A 1038 21.03 30.01 0.06
CA PHE A 1038 20.01 29.20 0.70
C PHE A 1038 19.37 29.88 1.91
N ASP A 1039 20.16 30.59 2.72
CA ASP A 1039 19.64 31.40 3.83
C ASP A 1039 18.74 32.55 3.34
N TYR A 1040 19.15 33.29 2.30
CA TYR A 1040 18.30 34.30 1.66
C TYR A 1040 17.02 33.68 1.07
N ALA A 1041 17.10 32.50 0.44
CA ALA A 1041 15.94 31.79 -0.06
C ALA A 1041 14.95 31.40 1.06
N ARG A 1042 15.46 30.98 2.22
CA ARG A 1042 14.66 30.70 3.42
C ARG A 1042 14.03 31.97 3.99
N GLU A 1043 14.81 33.05 4.13
CA GLU A 1043 14.37 34.31 4.74
C GLU A 1043 13.30 35.02 3.90
N LYS A 1044 13.47 35.09 2.58
CA LYS A 1044 12.51 35.77 1.68
C LYS A 1044 11.40 34.85 1.16
N SER A 1045 11.52 33.53 1.32
CA SER A 1045 10.47 32.53 1.00
C SER A 1045 9.87 32.70 -0.41
N ASP A 1046 8.56 32.94 -0.55
CA ASP A 1046 7.87 33.06 -1.85
C ASP A 1046 8.30 34.29 -2.68
N ALA A 1047 9.01 35.25 -2.08
CA ALA A 1047 9.61 36.36 -2.80
C ALA A 1047 11.00 36.04 -3.38
N TYR A 1048 11.59 34.88 -3.04
CA TYR A 1048 12.86 34.42 -3.61
C TYR A 1048 12.64 33.47 -4.79
N TRP A 1049 13.47 33.63 -5.83
CA TRP A 1049 13.47 32.78 -7.00
C TRP A 1049 14.89 32.35 -7.38
N LEU A 1050 15.03 31.14 -7.89
CA LEU A 1050 16.20 30.64 -8.59
C LEU A 1050 15.87 30.54 -10.09
N TYR A 1051 16.60 31.27 -10.92
CA TYR A 1051 16.49 31.25 -12.37
C TYR A 1051 17.70 30.48 -12.95
N VAL A 1052 17.45 29.32 -13.54
CA VAL A 1052 18.48 28.52 -14.22
C VAL A 1052 18.44 28.81 -15.71
N VAL A 1053 19.54 29.28 -16.29
CA VAL A 1053 19.67 29.53 -17.73
C VAL A 1053 20.43 28.37 -18.37
N GLU A 1054 19.67 27.49 -19.01
CA GLU A 1054 20.18 26.35 -19.76
C GLU A 1054 20.60 26.76 -21.17
N TYR A 1055 21.63 26.10 -21.72
CA TYR A 1055 22.28 26.46 -22.99
C TYR A 1055 22.71 27.94 -23.06
N ALA A 1056 23.22 28.51 -21.97
CA ALA A 1056 23.56 29.93 -21.86
C ALA A 1056 24.64 30.42 -22.86
N THR A 1057 25.38 29.51 -23.49
CA THR A 1057 26.35 29.77 -24.57
C THR A 1057 25.75 29.80 -25.99
N ASP A 1058 24.48 29.40 -26.18
CA ASP A 1058 23.81 29.37 -27.48
C ASP A 1058 22.49 30.17 -27.43
N PRO A 1059 22.50 31.45 -27.84
CA PRO A 1059 21.31 32.31 -27.81
C PRO A 1059 20.12 31.81 -28.65
N ALA A 1060 20.31 30.82 -29.55
CA ALA A 1060 19.22 30.21 -30.32
C ALA A 1060 18.58 29.00 -29.59
N LYS A 1061 19.19 28.52 -28.50
CA LYS A 1061 18.68 27.43 -27.64
C LYS A 1061 18.45 27.84 -26.18
N ALA A 1062 19.04 28.95 -25.75
CA ALA A 1062 19.02 29.41 -24.36
C ALA A 1062 17.59 29.49 -23.79
N ARG A 1063 17.35 28.89 -22.63
CA ARG A 1063 16.04 28.90 -21.96
C ARG A 1063 16.16 29.13 -20.46
N VAL A 1064 15.24 29.93 -19.91
CA VAL A 1064 15.20 30.29 -18.49
C VAL A 1064 14.17 29.42 -17.78
N LEU A 1065 14.61 28.58 -16.85
CA LEU A 1065 13.76 27.83 -15.92
C LEU A 1065 13.63 28.62 -14.62
N LYS A 1066 12.40 28.80 -14.12
CA LYS A 1066 12.09 29.69 -12.99
C LYS A 1066 11.55 28.87 -11.82
N ILE A 1067 12.23 28.91 -10.67
CA ILE A 1067 11.91 28.13 -9.48
C ILE A 1067 11.62 29.10 -8.32
N GLN A 1068 10.36 29.24 -7.95
CA GLN A 1068 9.94 30.03 -6.78
C GLN A 1068 10.20 29.26 -5.48
N ASN A 1069 10.63 29.94 -4.42
CA ASN A 1069 10.83 29.39 -3.07
C ASN A 1069 11.60 28.03 -3.06
N PRO A 1070 12.82 27.96 -3.63
CA PRO A 1070 13.56 26.70 -3.74
C PRO A 1070 13.87 26.05 -2.37
N ALA A 1071 13.99 26.86 -1.31
CA ALA A 1071 14.16 26.37 0.06
C ALA A 1071 12.87 25.75 0.65
N GLY A 1072 11.71 26.40 0.49
CA GLY A 1072 10.42 25.92 0.99
C GLY A 1072 9.82 24.75 0.20
N LEU A 1073 10.23 24.59 -1.07
CA LEU A 1073 9.89 23.42 -1.89
C LEU A 1073 10.74 22.18 -1.57
N ALA A 1074 11.90 22.33 -0.92
CA ALA A 1074 12.74 21.21 -0.50
C ALA A 1074 12.08 20.45 0.66
N ARG A 1075 11.58 19.23 0.39
CA ARG A 1075 10.91 18.37 1.39
C ARG A 1075 11.81 17.34 2.04
N THR A 1076 12.91 16.97 1.38
CA THR A 1076 13.85 15.94 1.85
C THR A 1076 15.27 16.31 1.44
N PHE A 1077 16.14 16.50 2.43
CA PHE A 1077 17.57 16.64 2.26
C PHE A 1077 18.25 15.27 2.24
N THR A 1078 19.23 15.07 1.37
CA THR A 1078 20.01 13.83 1.29
C THR A 1078 21.49 14.16 1.36
N PHE A 1079 22.14 13.61 2.37
CA PHE A 1079 23.58 13.72 2.60
C PHE A 1079 24.33 12.73 1.71
N ASP A 1080 25.39 13.20 1.07
CA ASP A 1080 26.25 12.38 0.21
C ASP A 1080 27.42 11.74 0.99
N HIS A 1081 28.29 11.00 0.29
CA HIS A 1081 29.46 10.37 0.89
C HIS A 1081 30.50 11.34 1.48
N GLY A 1082 30.54 12.62 1.03
CA GLY A 1082 31.46 13.64 1.55
C GLY A 1082 31.30 13.89 3.04
N TRP A 1083 30.07 13.79 3.56
CA TRP A 1083 29.76 13.98 4.98
C TRP A 1083 30.48 13.01 5.91
N SER A 1084 30.86 11.82 5.42
CA SER A 1084 31.65 10.87 6.20
C SER A 1084 33.07 11.36 6.54
N GLN A 1085 33.56 12.38 5.83
CA GLN A 1085 34.91 12.94 6.02
C GLN A 1085 34.93 14.04 7.11
N ILE A 1086 33.79 14.67 7.39
CA ILE A 1086 33.63 15.64 8.50
C ILE A 1086 32.88 15.05 9.70
N ALA A 1087 32.37 13.81 9.58
CA ALA A 1087 31.71 13.12 10.68
C ALA A 1087 32.71 12.78 11.79
N VAL A 1088 32.55 13.40 12.96
CA VAL A 1088 33.26 13.00 14.18
C VAL A 1088 32.86 11.56 14.51
N THR A 1089 33.85 10.68 14.67
CA THR A 1089 33.66 9.27 15.03
C THR A 1089 34.36 8.99 16.34
N ASP A 1090 33.62 8.40 17.29
CA ASP A 1090 34.16 7.99 18.58
C ASP A 1090 35.09 6.77 18.43
N THR A 1091 36.21 6.79 19.17
CA THR A 1091 37.25 5.75 19.18
C THR A 1091 37.58 5.28 20.59
#